data_AF-A0A3M1VZ71-F1
#
_entry.id   AF-A0A3M1VZ71-F1
#
_cell.length_a   1.000
_cell.length_b   1.000
_cell.length_c   1.000
_cell.angle_alpha   90.00
_cell.angle_beta   90.00
_cell.angle_gamma   90.00
#
_symmetry.space_group_name_H-M   'P 1'
#
loop_
_entity.id
_entity.type
_entity.pdbx_description
1 polymer ?
#
loop_
_entity_poly.entity_id
_entity_poly.type
_entity_poly.pdbx_seq_one_letter_code
_entity_poly.pdbx_strand_id
1 'polypeptide(L)'
;MVAPGGGSPPAPFLRRFLGPSGDRRGDRRDRRAATGAPPPAELRPGRLRTADRGAGDRGSGRGRRGLAAGVGGDVARVEVGGRRSRGGTPAARRRDRRRPGGMGHGRPPPTGAALAGAGGGSRAGVARADAAAAPRARSGRYISRSTLPRGNVNAEGGPPMGTGTVKLVFAAAAILVAPAPAIAGGEPAADLAGTWSGALDVGGVRLRLVLHLERTPEGGYTGTMDSLDQGANGLELAAVTLDGSEFSFTVPVASARYEGRLSEDARRIEGRWLQSGLELPLAFERSEEPPKLSRPQEPRPPYPYRTADVRFPSSEGVTLAGTLTLPPGEGPHPAAVLLSGSGPQDRDETVFGHRPFLVLSDALTRRGIAVLRFDDRGVGASTGDFAAATSEDFARDAAAAVAFLRGQKTIDPARIGLVGHSEGALVAAMTAAEREDVAFVVLIAGPGVTGADLLVEQTARLAAAAGAAPEEVDKARAFEREAVDLVLGARGTDAAAARERLASLLAERLAEMPPDQRRAMGLPEHGATEGAIRRFAEAQAAQLFSPWFRFFLAYDPASDLKKIRCPVLAVSGELDLQVPPDQNLPAIAAALAEAPADDWTVAQLPGLNHLLQTAATGSPAEYSRIEETISPTALDVIGGWIARHTAAGDGS
;
A
#
# COMPACT_ATOMS: atom_id res chain seq x y z
N MET A 1 -4.28 -45.47 36.51
CA MET A 1 -4.06 -46.26 35.27
C MET A 1 -4.94 -45.67 34.18
N VAL A 2 -4.45 -45.66 32.93
CA VAL A 2 -5.18 -45.85 31.65
C VAL A 2 -6.49 -45.05 31.39
N ALA A 3 -6.53 -44.35 30.24
CA ALA A 3 -7.69 -43.65 29.64
C ALA A 3 -8.45 -44.61 28.66
N PRO A 4 -9.30 -44.22 27.67
CA PRO A 4 -9.78 -42.89 27.24
C PRO A 4 -11.29 -42.79 26.87
N GLY A 5 -11.70 -41.64 26.31
CA GLY A 5 -12.94 -41.45 25.54
C GLY A 5 -14.10 -40.78 26.31
N GLY A 6 -14.97 -39.98 25.67
CA GLY A 6 -14.93 -39.43 24.31
C GLY A 6 -16.32 -39.03 23.76
N GLY A 7 -16.45 -37.82 23.20
CA GLY A 7 -17.63 -37.39 22.41
C GLY A 7 -18.45 -36.24 22.99
N SER A 8 -18.65 -35.18 22.19
CA SER A 8 -19.56 -34.05 22.46
C SER A 8 -20.58 -33.89 21.31
N PRO A 9 -21.85 -33.53 21.58
CA PRO A 9 -22.92 -33.43 20.57
C PRO A 9 -22.98 -32.06 19.83
N PRO A 10 -23.74 -31.94 18.71
CA PRO A 10 -23.68 -30.81 17.79
C PRO A 10 -24.63 -29.62 18.09
N ALA A 11 -24.47 -28.53 17.32
CA ALA A 11 -25.20 -27.27 17.44
C ALA A 11 -26.60 -27.25 16.77
N PRO A 12 -27.53 -26.36 17.19
CA PRO A 12 -28.93 -26.37 16.73
C PRO A 12 -29.29 -25.44 15.54
N PHE A 13 -30.38 -25.84 14.85
CA PHE A 13 -30.95 -25.34 13.60
C PHE A 13 -31.55 -23.90 13.56
N LEU A 14 -31.64 -23.35 12.34
CA LEU A 14 -32.58 -22.28 11.93
C LEU A 14 -34.06 -22.72 12.00
N ARG A 15 -35.01 -21.76 11.99
CA ARG A 15 -36.45 -22.05 11.92
C ARG A 15 -37.29 -21.01 11.14
N ARG A 16 -37.94 -21.47 10.06
CA ARG A 16 -39.20 -20.97 9.42
C ARG A 16 -39.20 -19.51 8.90
N PHE A 17 -40.01 -19.13 7.90
CA PHE A 17 -41.39 -19.52 7.56
C PHE A 17 -41.63 -19.86 6.07
N LEU A 18 -42.83 -20.36 5.75
CA LEU A 18 -43.30 -20.71 4.41
C LEU A 18 -44.79 -20.36 4.20
N GLY A 19 -45.12 -19.89 3.00
CA GLY A 19 -46.47 -19.93 2.38
C GLY A 19 -47.41 -18.75 2.65
N PRO A 20 -48.57 -18.67 1.94
CA PRO A 20 -49.06 -19.59 0.90
C PRO A 20 -49.24 -18.94 -0.50
N SER A 21 -49.58 -19.77 -1.50
CA SER A 21 -49.70 -19.40 -2.93
C SER A 21 -51.07 -18.78 -3.33
N GLY A 22 -51.09 -18.09 -4.47
CA GLY A 22 -52.31 -17.62 -5.16
C GLY A 22 -52.26 -17.86 -6.68
N ASP A 23 -53.42 -18.08 -7.32
CA ASP A 23 -53.61 -18.56 -8.71
C ASP A 23 -54.07 -17.44 -9.66
N ARG A 24 -53.55 -17.39 -10.92
CA ARG A 24 -54.32 -17.38 -12.21
C ARG A 24 -53.61 -16.81 -13.47
N ARG A 25 -53.42 -17.71 -14.45
CA ARG A 25 -53.80 -17.64 -15.90
C ARG A 25 -53.46 -16.41 -16.80
N GLY A 26 -52.77 -16.73 -17.92
CA GLY A 26 -53.00 -16.16 -19.27
C GLY A 26 -52.05 -15.04 -19.75
N ASP A 27 -51.84 -14.80 -21.06
CA ASP A 27 -52.06 -15.65 -22.25
C ASP A 27 -51.17 -15.18 -23.44
N ARG A 28 -50.84 -16.09 -24.38
CA ARG A 28 -50.43 -15.91 -25.81
C ARG A 28 -49.48 -14.78 -26.31
N ARG A 29 -48.41 -15.23 -27.02
CA ARG A 29 -47.97 -14.83 -28.41
C ARG A 29 -47.40 -13.42 -28.63
N ASP A 30 -46.66 -13.10 -29.72
CA ASP A 30 -45.83 -13.85 -30.70
C ASP A 30 -44.81 -12.87 -31.37
N ARG A 31 -43.64 -13.38 -31.79
CA ARG A 31 -42.83 -13.03 -33.00
C ARG A 31 -42.54 -11.57 -33.46
N ARG A 32 -41.21 -11.31 -33.61
CA ARG A 32 -40.49 -10.78 -34.82
C ARG A 32 -40.73 -9.31 -35.28
N ALA A 33 -39.86 -8.67 -36.09
CA ALA A 33 -38.39 -8.71 -36.28
C ALA A 33 -37.93 -7.63 -37.30
N ALA A 34 -36.72 -7.06 -37.12
CA ALA A 34 -35.97 -6.21 -38.10
C ALA A 34 -36.67 -4.90 -38.57
N THR A 35 -36.12 -3.94 -39.35
CA THR A 35 -34.80 -3.59 -39.94
C THR A 35 -34.59 -2.06 -39.78
N GLY A 36 -33.37 -1.48 -39.75
CA GLY A 36 -32.71 -0.91 -40.95
C GLY A 36 -32.72 0.64 -41.00
N ALA A 37 -31.57 1.29 -41.25
CA ALA A 37 -31.33 2.76 -41.19
C ALA A 37 -31.17 3.40 -42.62
N PRO A 38 -30.71 4.67 -42.87
CA PRO A 38 -30.22 5.75 -42.00
C PRO A 38 -30.81 7.20 -42.30
N PRO A 39 -30.08 8.34 -42.57
CA PRO A 39 -30.34 9.64 -41.91
C PRO A 39 -30.67 10.82 -42.88
N PRO A 40 -30.67 12.13 -42.49
CA PRO A 40 -29.42 12.94 -42.47
C PRO A 40 -29.37 14.24 -41.59
N ALA A 41 -28.17 14.86 -41.57
CA ALA A 41 -27.86 16.31 -41.51
C ALA A 41 -27.94 17.15 -40.20
N GLU A 42 -27.22 18.28 -40.22
CA GLU A 42 -26.88 19.18 -39.11
C GLU A 42 -27.58 20.57 -39.22
N LEU A 43 -27.55 21.37 -38.14
CA LEU A 43 -26.91 22.72 -38.12
C LEU A 43 -27.02 23.44 -36.75
N ARG A 44 -26.17 24.47 -36.55
CA ARG A 44 -26.12 25.39 -35.37
C ARG A 44 -26.54 26.82 -35.80
N PRO A 45 -26.34 27.89 -34.99
CA PRO A 45 -27.00 28.24 -33.73
C PRO A 45 -27.64 29.65 -33.76
N GLY A 46 -28.41 30.04 -32.73
CA GLY A 46 -28.94 31.40 -32.59
C GLY A 46 -28.83 31.98 -31.17
N ARG A 47 -28.21 33.16 -31.02
CA ARG A 47 -28.27 34.01 -29.82
C ARG A 47 -29.23 35.17 -30.06
N LEU A 48 -29.92 35.65 -29.02
CA LEU A 48 -30.26 37.07 -28.89
C LEU A 48 -30.43 37.48 -27.42
N ARG A 49 -30.27 38.78 -27.14
CA ARG A 49 -30.35 39.43 -25.83
C ARG A 49 -31.50 40.44 -25.82
N THR A 50 -32.20 40.54 -24.70
CA THR A 50 -32.69 41.78 -24.05
C THR A 50 -33.20 41.36 -22.64
N ALA A 51 -33.04 42.08 -21.51
CA ALA A 51 -33.16 43.51 -21.20
C ALA A 51 -34.64 43.99 -21.24
N ASP A 52 -35.20 44.72 -20.27
CA ASP A 52 -34.76 45.27 -18.98
C ASP A 52 -36.02 45.66 -18.14
N ARG A 53 -35.93 45.77 -16.80
CA ARG A 53 -36.95 46.32 -15.84
C ARG A 53 -38.28 45.53 -15.68
N GLY A 54 -39.01 45.62 -14.55
CA GLY A 54 -38.66 46.16 -13.21
C GLY A 54 -39.87 46.54 -12.31
N ALA A 55 -39.66 46.49 -10.98
CA ALA A 55 -40.45 47.08 -9.88
C ALA A 55 -41.86 46.51 -9.51
N GLY A 56 -42.27 46.72 -8.25
CA GLY A 56 -43.60 46.40 -7.65
C GLY A 56 -43.68 45.02 -6.96
N ASP A 57 -43.67 44.80 -5.64
CA ASP A 57 -44.07 45.52 -4.40
C ASP A 57 -45.51 45.24 -3.90
N ARG A 58 -45.62 44.63 -2.70
CA ARG A 58 -46.80 44.38 -1.80
C ARG A 58 -48.02 43.65 -2.40
N GLY A 59 -48.82 42.88 -1.63
CA GLY A 59 -48.67 42.46 -0.23
C GLY A 59 -49.98 42.40 0.58
N SER A 60 -50.70 41.28 0.58
CA SER A 60 -51.83 40.96 1.48
C SER A 60 -52.20 39.44 1.40
N GLY A 61 -52.90 38.81 2.35
CA GLY A 61 -53.24 39.21 3.72
C GLY A 61 -54.54 38.59 4.26
N ARG A 62 -54.52 38.05 5.50
CA ARG A 62 -55.63 37.42 6.29
C ARG A 62 -55.94 35.95 5.94
N GLY A 63 -56.22 35.02 6.88
CA GLY A 63 -55.99 35.01 8.34
C GLY A 63 -57.07 34.32 9.21
N ARG A 64 -56.75 33.98 10.48
CA ARG A 64 -57.62 33.44 11.58
C ARG A 64 -58.07 31.97 11.38
N ARG A 65 -58.30 31.10 12.39
CA ARG A 65 -58.21 31.01 13.89
C ARG A 65 -58.07 29.49 14.23
N GLY A 66 -57.70 28.96 15.41
CA GLY A 66 -57.33 29.50 16.74
C GLY A 66 -57.51 28.41 17.84
N LEU A 67 -57.05 28.67 19.09
CA LEU A 67 -57.06 27.78 20.31
C LEU A 67 -55.93 26.70 20.31
N ALA A 68 -55.08 26.46 21.34
CA ALA A 68 -54.98 26.72 22.81
C ALA A 68 -55.42 25.50 23.69
N ALA A 69 -54.84 25.23 24.88
CA ALA A 69 -53.99 26.09 25.75
C ALA A 69 -53.00 25.35 26.69
N GLY A 70 -52.11 26.13 27.34
CA GLY A 70 -51.53 25.89 28.68
C GLY A 70 -50.19 25.13 28.76
N VAL A 71 -49.43 25.09 29.87
CA VAL A 71 -49.27 25.89 31.13
C VAL A 71 -47.83 25.59 31.65
N GLY A 72 -47.03 26.41 32.35
CA GLY A 72 -47.10 27.82 32.79
C GLY A 72 -46.29 28.04 34.10
N GLY A 73 -45.61 29.18 34.27
CA GLY A 73 -44.69 29.51 35.40
C GLY A 73 -43.22 29.46 34.97
N ASP A 74 -42.38 30.50 34.94
CA ASP A 74 -42.19 31.71 35.79
C ASP A 74 -41.62 31.39 37.19
N VAL A 75 -40.61 32.08 37.73
CA VAL A 75 -39.92 33.35 37.37
C VAL A 75 -38.39 33.11 37.19
N ALA A 76 -37.41 34.02 37.01
CA ALA A 76 -37.25 35.48 37.22
C ALA A 76 -36.26 36.12 36.20
N ARG A 77 -35.66 37.28 36.55
CA ARG A 77 -34.64 38.05 35.79
C ARG A 77 -33.60 38.66 36.73
N VAL A 78 -32.40 38.96 36.21
CA VAL A 78 -31.83 40.32 36.24
C VAL A 78 -31.24 40.63 34.85
N GLU A 79 -31.37 41.86 34.39
CA GLU A 79 -30.90 42.36 33.07
C GLU A 79 -29.90 43.52 33.24
N VAL A 80 -29.49 44.11 32.09
CA VAL A 80 -28.80 45.40 31.88
C VAL A 80 -27.26 45.32 31.83
N GLY A 81 -26.58 45.83 30.78
CA GLY A 81 -27.09 46.38 29.51
C GLY A 81 -26.13 47.34 28.79
N GLY A 82 -26.47 47.75 27.55
CA GLY A 82 -25.75 48.75 26.75
C GLY A 82 -24.85 48.14 25.66
N ARG A 83 -25.21 48.18 24.37
CA ARG A 83 -25.10 49.29 23.38
C ARG A 83 -23.66 49.50 22.87
N ARG A 84 -23.35 49.16 21.60
CA ARG A 84 -23.48 49.99 20.36
C ARG A 84 -22.40 51.09 20.26
N SER A 85 -21.76 51.38 19.10
CA SER A 85 -21.85 50.78 17.74
C SER A 85 -20.89 51.42 16.71
N ARG A 86 -20.62 50.72 15.59
CA ARG A 86 -20.28 51.22 14.23
C ARG A 86 -18.95 51.97 14.00
N GLY A 87 -18.01 51.29 13.31
CA GLY A 87 -17.84 51.44 11.84
C GLY A 87 -16.89 52.52 11.30
N GLY A 88 -16.15 52.20 10.23
CA GLY A 88 -15.35 53.19 9.47
C GLY A 88 -14.22 52.62 8.61
N THR A 89 -14.47 52.41 7.32
CA THR A 89 -13.48 52.33 6.23
C THR A 89 -13.99 53.25 5.10
N PRO A 90 -13.14 53.89 4.27
CA PRO A 90 -12.49 53.14 3.17
C PRO A 90 -11.18 53.74 2.60
N ALA A 91 -10.76 53.11 1.48
CA ALA A 91 -9.99 53.66 0.36
C ALA A 91 -8.45 53.59 0.39
N ALA A 92 -7.89 53.51 -0.82
CA ALA A 92 -6.48 53.29 -1.12
C ALA A 92 -6.05 54.19 -2.29
N ARG A 93 -4.73 54.36 -2.52
CA ARG A 93 -4.16 54.39 -3.89
C ARG A 93 -2.62 54.46 -3.98
N ARG A 94 -2.17 53.93 -5.13
CA ARG A 94 -0.96 54.23 -5.91
C ARG A 94 0.39 53.57 -5.55
N ARG A 95 1.09 53.29 -6.66
CA ARG A 95 2.46 52.78 -6.80
C ARG A 95 3.43 53.97 -6.83
N ASP A 96 4.73 53.71 -6.69
CA ASP A 96 5.66 54.07 -7.77
C ASP A 96 6.86 53.11 -7.88
N ARG A 97 7.74 53.34 -8.87
CA ARG A 97 8.89 52.52 -9.28
C ARG A 97 10.22 53.25 -9.05
N ARG A 98 11.31 52.51 -8.76
CA ARG A 98 12.57 52.42 -9.57
C ARG A 98 13.78 51.84 -8.81
N ARG A 99 14.51 50.95 -9.49
CA ARG A 99 15.97 50.65 -9.37
C ARG A 99 16.76 51.69 -10.24
N PRO A 100 18.11 51.85 -10.23
CA PRO A 100 19.12 50.76 -10.18
C PRO A 100 20.53 51.08 -9.58
N GLY A 101 21.48 50.14 -9.73
CA GLY A 101 22.94 50.32 -9.53
C GLY A 101 23.47 49.73 -8.21
N GLY A 102 24.65 49.07 -8.14
CA GLY A 102 25.64 48.73 -9.18
C GLY A 102 26.54 47.54 -8.77
N MET A 103 27.51 47.15 -9.61
CA MET A 103 28.33 45.92 -9.45
C MET A 103 29.66 46.12 -8.70
N GLY A 104 30.26 45.02 -8.23
CA GLY A 104 31.67 44.96 -7.82
C GLY A 104 32.18 43.50 -7.72
N HIS A 105 33.25 43.17 -8.45
CA HIS A 105 33.93 41.86 -8.41
C HIS A 105 35.28 41.95 -7.68
N GLY A 106 35.72 40.84 -7.07
CA GLY A 106 37.09 40.69 -6.53
C GLY A 106 37.34 39.27 -5.98
N ARG A 107 38.54 38.72 -6.17
CA ARG A 107 38.97 37.38 -5.69
C ARG A 107 40.43 37.43 -5.15
N PRO A 108 40.98 36.34 -4.55
CA PRO A 108 42.00 36.38 -3.46
C PRO A 108 43.42 35.98 -3.99
N PRO A 109 44.40 35.42 -3.23
CA PRO A 109 44.57 35.13 -1.78
C PRO A 109 45.91 35.74 -1.22
N PRO A 110 46.79 35.16 -0.33
CA PRO A 110 47.24 33.74 -0.20
C PRO A 110 47.45 33.13 1.23
N THR A 111 47.35 31.80 1.29
CA THR A 111 48.15 30.79 2.06
C THR A 111 48.52 30.90 3.56
N GLY A 112 48.31 29.77 4.27
CA GLY A 112 49.21 29.22 5.31
C GLY A 112 48.71 29.31 6.76
N ALA A 113 49.01 28.40 7.69
CA ALA A 113 49.34 26.96 7.74
C ALA A 113 49.64 26.63 9.23
N ALA A 114 49.27 25.42 9.68
CA ALA A 114 49.24 24.95 11.08
C ALA A 114 50.49 25.17 11.97
N LEU A 115 50.27 25.22 13.31
CA LEU A 115 50.77 24.19 14.25
C LEU A 115 50.19 24.31 15.68
N ALA A 116 50.52 23.37 16.57
CA ALA A 116 49.92 23.16 17.90
C ALA A 116 50.71 23.78 19.08
N GLY A 117 50.05 23.93 20.23
CA GLY A 117 50.65 24.32 21.52
C GLY A 117 49.63 24.15 22.66
N ALA A 118 50.08 23.83 23.87
CA ALA A 118 49.20 23.37 24.95
C ALA A 118 49.45 24.06 26.31
N GLY A 119 48.40 24.06 27.16
CA GLY A 119 48.54 24.06 28.62
C GLY A 119 48.30 25.39 29.36
N GLY A 120 47.96 25.27 30.64
CA GLY A 120 47.83 26.37 31.59
C GLY A 120 46.41 26.93 31.75
N GLY A 121 45.89 26.92 32.98
CA GLY A 121 44.60 27.53 33.32
C GLY A 121 44.65 28.24 34.67
N SER A 122 43.65 29.06 34.97
CA SER A 122 43.43 29.67 36.29
C SER A 122 41.93 29.89 36.56
N ARG A 123 41.58 30.44 37.73
CA ARG A 123 40.20 30.48 38.28
C ARG A 123 39.58 31.88 38.31
N ALA A 124 38.23 31.86 38.34
CA ALA A 124 37.32 32.86 38.91
C ALA A 124 37.06 34.17 38.11
N GLY A 125 35.87 34.76 38.33
CA GLY A 125 35.50 36.08 37.79
C GLY A 125 34.06 36.20 37.28
N VAL A 126 33.08 36.22 38.19
CA VAL A 126 31.63 36.34 37.92
C VAL A 126 31.26 37.50 36.97
N ALA A 127 30.42 37.21 35.96
CA ALA A 127 29.46 38.17 35.40
C ALA A 127 28.23 37.44 34.84
N ARG A 128 27.02 37.90 35.18
CA ARG A 128 25.79 37.57 34.42
C ARG A 128 25.63 38.59 33.31
N ALA A 129 25.26 38.14 32.12
CA ALA A 129 24.75 38.97 31.04
C ALA A 129 23.59 38.21 30.37
N ASP A 130 22.47 38.89 30.15
CA ASP A 130 21.27 38.27 29.59
C ASP A 130 21.47 37.98 28.10
N ALA A 131 21.78 36.73 27.78
CA ALA A 131 21.80 36.24 26.41
C ALA A 131 20.36 36.11 25.90
N ALA A 132 19.91 37.11 25.14
CA ALA A 132 18.66 37.02 24.39
C ALA A 132 18.64 35.74 23.56
N ALA A 133 17.50 35.03 23.56
CA ALA A 133 17.39 33.71 22.96
C ALA A 133 17.75 33.75 21.46
N ALA A 134 18.92 33.21 21.12
CA ALA A 134 19.27 32.93 19.75
C ALA A 134 18.26 31.93 19.17
N PRO A 135 17.82 32.09 17.90
CA PRO A 135 16.95 31.10 17.28
C PRO A 135 17.65 29.74 17.29
N ARG A 136 16.92 28.69 17.70
CA ARG A 136 17.43 27.31 17.65
C ARG A 136 17.94 27.02 16.25
N ALA A 137 19.19 26.58 16.13
CA ALA A 137 19.71 26.09 14.86
C ALA A 137 18.94 24.81 14.50
N ARG A 138 18.28 24.80 13.32
CA ARG A 138 17.56 23.63 12.79
C ARG A 138 18.47 22.40 12.83
N SER A 139 18.12 21.40 13.62
CA SER A 139 19.03 20.31 13.97
C SER A 139 18.87 19.11 13.04
N GLY A 140 18.94 19.35 11.72
CA GLY A 140 18.94 18.28 10.73
C GLY A 140 20.17 17.37 10.89
N ARG A 141 19.95 16.06 11.08
CA ARG A 141 21.01 15.06 11.28
C ARG A 141 21.01 14.03 10.16
N TYR A 142 22.13 13.91 9.46
CA TYR A 142 22.36 12.84 8.48
C TYR A 142 23.24 11.75 9.10
N ILE A 143 22.76 10.51 9.13
CA ILE A 143 23.42 9.35 9.73
C ILE A 143 23.74 8.34 8.63
N SER A 144 25.03 8.12 8.36
CA SER A 144 25.50 7.15 7.37
C SER A 144 26.84 6.52 7.78
N ARG A 145 26.91 5.18 7.66
CA ARG A 145 28.06 4.24 7.74
C ARG A 145 29.08 4.32 8.89
N SER A 146 29.26 5.43 9.59
CA SER A 146 30.37 5.66 10.54
C SER A 146 30.03 5.47 12.02
N THR A 147 28.74 5.36 12.36
CA THR A 147 28.25 5.36 13.76
C THR A 147 27.45 4.12 14.15
N LEU A 148 27.39 3.09 13.30
CA LEU A 148 26.65 1.84 13.55
C LEU A 148 27.62 0.65 13.75
N PRO A 149 27.34 -0.29 14.67
CA PRO A 149 28.16 -1.47 14.89
C PRO A 149 28.14 -2.40 13.66
N ARG A 150 29.27 -3.04 13.36
CA ARG A 150 29.41 -3.95 12.21
C ARG A 150 29.00 -5.38 12.59
N GLY A 151 28.06 -5.97 11.85
CA GLY A 151 27.92 -7.42 11.74
C GLY A 151 28.87 -7.98 10.68
N ASN A 152 29.36 -9.21 10.88
CA ASN A 152 30.09 -9.95 9.84
C ASN A 152 29.09 -10.74 8.98
N VAL A 153 29.32 -10.74 7.67
CA VAL A 153 28.64 -11.62 6.71
C VAL A 153 29.67 -12.30 5.81
N ASN A 154 29.57 -13.62 5.69
CA ASN A 154 30.28 -14.44 4.72
C ASN A 154 29.22 -15.23 3.93
N ALA A 155 29.26 -15.16 2.61
CA ALA A 155 28.44 -15.99 1.72
C ALA A 155 29.20 -16.23 0.41
N GLU A 156 29.20 -17.46 -0.09
CA GLU A 156 29.77 -17.81 -1.38
C GLU A 156 28.70 -17.74 -2.49
N GLY A 157 29.09 -17.35 -3.70
CA GLY A 157 28.16 -17.01 -4.77
C GLY A 157 27.80 -18.19 -5.68
N GLY A 158 26.50 -18.40 -5.92
CA GLY A 158 25.97 -19.17 -7.05
C GLY A 158 25.72 -18.28 -8.28
N PRO A 159 25.56 -18.86 -9.49
CA PRO A 159 25.35 -18.10 -10.72
C PRO A 159 23.94 -17.49 -10.82
N PRO A 160 23.77 -16.34 -11.50
CA PRO A 160 22.48 -15.65 -11.61
C PRO A 160 21.56 -16.25 -12.68
N MET A 161 20.25 -16.13 -12.46
CA MET A 161 19.18 -16.39 -13.43
C MET A 161 18.27 -15.15 -13.50
N GLY A 162 17.88 -14.74 -14.71
CA GLY A 162 17.25 -13.43 -14.94
C GLY A 162 15.82 -13.31 -14.44
N THR A 163 15.41 -12.07 -14.10
CA THR A 163 14.13 -11.76 -13.44
C THR A 163 13.40 -10.59 -14.11
N GLY A 164 12.19 -10.82 -14.61
CA GLY A 164 11.26 -9.75 -14.99
C GLY A 164 10.21 -9.53 -13.89
N THR A 165 9.86 -8.28 -13.60
CA THR A 165 9.00 -7.91 -12.46
C THR A 165 7.53 -8.29 -12.67
N VAL A 166 7.13 -9.52 -12.31
CA VAL A 166 5.73 -9.96 -12.38
C VAL A 166 4.98 -9.63 -11.07
N LYS A 167 4.23 -8.52 -11.06
CA LYS A 167 3.25 -8.24 -9.99
C LYS A 167 1.94 -9.00 -10.30
N LEU A 168 1.71 -10.14 -9.65
CA LEU A 168 0.43 -10.87 -9.73
C LEU A 168 -0.71 -9.98 -9.21
N VAL A 169 -1.66 -9.62 -10.08
CA VAL A 169 -2.88 -8.91 -9.71
C VAL A 169 -4.02 -9.92 -9.58
N PHE A 170 -4.60 -10.05 -8.39
CA PHE A 170 -5.82 -10.81 -8.16
C PHE A 170 -7.03 -10.01 -8.68
N ALA A 171 -7.60 -10.43 -9.81
CA ALA A 171 -8.82 -9.86 -10.37
C ALA A 171 -10.01 -10.78 -10.07
N ALA A 172 -10.93 -10.32 -9.21
CA ALA A 172 -12.12 -11.07 -8.86
C ALA A 172 -13.19 -10.98 -9.97
N ALA A 173 -13.59 -12.13 -10.52
CA ALA A 173 -14.68 -12.24 -11.48
C ALA A 173 -15.60 -13.43 -11.14
N ALA A 174 -16.90 -13.18 -11.04
CA ALA A 174 -17.89 -14.21 -10.72
C ALA A 174 -18.55 -14.75 -12.00
N ILE A 175 -18.56 -16.08 -12.20
CA ILE A 175 -19.18 -16.76 -13.34
C ILE A 175 -20.04 -17.95 -12.87
N LEU A 176 -21.14 -18.18 -13.59
CA LEU A 176 -22.15 -19.20 -13.31
C LEU A 176 -21.73 -20.58 -13.85
N VAL A 177 -21.95 -21.65 -13.07
CA VAL A 177 -21.63 -23.04 -13.47
C VAL A 177 -22.85 -23.76 -14.04
N ALA A 178 -22.64 -24.62 -15.04
CA ALA A 178 -23.64 -25.57 -15.55
C ALA A 178 -23.09 -27.01 -15.51
N PRO A 179 -23.91 -28.03 -15.19
CA PRO A 179 -23.43 -29.41 -15.01
C PRO A 179 -23.36 -30.20 -16.33
N ALA A 180 -22.41 -31.14 -16.40
CA ALA A 180 -22.35 -32.21 -17.39
C ALA A 180 -22.52 -33.59 -16.69
N PRO A 181 -23.04 -34.62 -17.38
CA PRO A 181 -23.35 -35.90 -16.75
C PRO A 181 -22.12 -36.82 -16.60
N ALA A 182 -22.07 -37.58 -15.51
CA ALA A 182 -21.04 -38.60 -15.27
C ALA A 182 -21.35 -39.93 -15.99
N ILE A 183 -20.29 -40.66 -16.32
CA ILE A 183 -20.31 -42.08 -16.73
C ILE A 183 -19.34 -42.82 -15.80
N ALA A 184 -19.65 -44.06 -15.44
CA ALA A 184 -18.97 -44.77 -14.34
C ALA A 184 -18.27 -46.07 -14.80
N GLY A 185 -17.22 -46.45 -14.06
CA GLY A 185 -16.73 -47.84 -13.99
C GLY A 185 -15.29 -48.06 -14.45
N GLY A 186 -14.35 -48.09 -13.49
CA GLY A 186 -12.97 -48.52 -13.67
C GLY A 186 -12.36 -48.98 -12.35
N GLU A 187 -11.32 -49.82 -12.41
CA GLU A 187 -10.53 -50.25 -11.24
C GLU A 187 -9.80 -49.06 -10.58
N PRO A 188 -9.33 -49.18 -9.31
CA PRO A 188 -8.83 -48.03 -8.55
C PRO A 188 -7.63 -47.35 -9.22
N ALA A 189 -7.92 -46.25 -9.91
CA ALA A 189 -6.93 -45.35 -10.49
C ALA A 189 -6.01 -44.76 -9.40
N ALA A 190 -4.84 -44.31 -9.83
CA ALA A 190 -3.89 -43.58 -8.99
C ALA A 190 -4.59 -42.47 -8.20
N ASP A 191 -4.67 -42.64 -6.88
CA ASP A 191 -5.48 -41.78 -6.02
C ASP A 191 -4.79 -40.42 -5.83
N LEU A 192 -5.51 -39.33 -6.12
CA LEU A 192 -4.99 -37.98 -5.96
C LEU A 192 -5.12 -37.46 -4.52
N ALA A 193 -5.94 -38.10 -3.68
CA ALA A 193 -6.24 -37.61 -2.34
C ALA A 193 -4.98 -37.47 -1.46
N GLY A 194 -4.95 -36.43 -0.63
CA GLY A 194 -3.81 -36.03 0.20
C GLY A 194 -3.15 -34.73 -0.25
N THR A 195 -1.98 -34.46 0.34
CA THR A 195 -1.23 -33.21 0.13
C THR A 195 -0.11 -33.39 -0.88
N TRP A 196 0.08 -32.35 -1.70
CA TRP A 196 1.14 -32.24 -2.69
C TRP A 196 1.87 -30.90 -2.53
N SER A 197 3.13 -30.82 -2.94
CA SER A 197 3.92 -29.59 -2.88
C SER A 197 4.62 -29.36 -4.22
N GLY A 198 4.58 -28.13 -4.70
CA GLY A 198 5.22 -27.70 -5.94
C GLY A 198 5.90 -26.36 -5.76
N ALA A 199 6.64 -25.93 -6.79
CA ALA A 199 7.22 -24.60 -6.84
C ALA A 199 7.01 -24.00 -8.23
N LEU A 200 6.49 -22.78 -8.24
CA LEU A 200 6.28 -21.98 -9.44
C LEU A 200 7.34 -20.86 -9.46
N ASP A 201 8.25 -20.89 -10.42
CA ASP A 201 9.28 -19.85 -10.59
C ASP A 201 8.77 -18.77 -11.54
N VAL A 202 8.43 -17.58 -11.00
CA VAL A 202 7.79 -16.48 -11.73
C VAL A 202 8.69 -15.25 -11.66
N GLY A 203 9.32 -14.85 -12.76
CA GLY A 203 10.26 -13.72 -12.75
C GLY A 203 11.44 -13.96 -11.79
N GLY A 204 11.86 -15.21 -11.58
CA GLY A 204 12.84 -15.61 -10.57
C GLY A 204 12.41 -15.41 -9.10
N VAL A 205 11.17 -14.99 -8.85
CA VAL A 205 10.51 -15.16 -7.56
C VAL A 205 9.98 -16.58 -7.49
N ARG A 206 10.52 -17.39 -6.57
CA ARG A 206 10.07 -18.77 -6.34
C ARG A 206 8.90 -18.77 -5.38
N LEU A 207 7.75 -19.28 -5.83
CA LEU A 207 6.52 -19.41 -5.05
C LEU A 207 6.26 -20.89 -4.74
N ARG A 208 6.32 -21.29 -3.47
CA ARG A 208 5.94 -22.62 -3.01
C ARG A 208 4.42 -22.74 -2.94
N LEU A 209 3.89 -23.70 -3.70
CA LEU A 209 2.47 -24.02 -3.76
C LEU A 209 2.22 -25.35 -3.06
N VAL A 210 1.17 -25.42 -2.23
CA VAL A 210 0.73 -26.66 -1.59
C VAL A 210 -0.69 -26.94 -2.05
N LEU A 211 -0.95 -28.16 -2.51
CA LEU A 211 -2.25 -28.58 -3.03
C LEU A 211 -2.83 -29.64 -2.10
N HIS A 212 -4.05 -29.41 -1.59
CA HIS A 212 -4.76 -30.34 -0.71
C HIS A 212 -5.95 -30.90 -1.48
N LEU A 213 -5.95 -32.21 -1.75
CA LEU A 213 -7.02 -32.87 -2.50
C LEU A 213 -7.77 -33.87 -1.62
N GLU A 214 -9.09 -33.82 -1.65
CA GLU A 214 -9.98 -34.76 -0.97
C GLU A 214 -10.89 -35.46 -1.98
N ARG A 215 -11.18 -36.74 -1.76
CA ARG A 215 -12.10 -37.53 -2.59
C ARG A 215 -13.54 -37.27 -2.14
N THR A 216 -14.43 -36.92 -3.07
CA THR A 216 -15.85 -36.65 -2.75
C THR A 216 -16.65 -37.96 -2.62
N PRO A 217 -17.80 -37.98 -1.91
CA PRO A 217 -18.66 -39.17 -1.81
C PRO A 217 -19.16 -39.71 -3.15
N GLU A 218 -19.23 -38.86 -4.17
CA GLU A 218 -19.65 -39.18 -5.54
C GLU A 218 -18.51 -39.79 -6.38
N GLY A 219 -17.31 -39.93 -5.80
CA GLY A 219 -16.13 -40.54 -6.43
C GLY A 219 -15.20 -39.55 -7.14
N GLY A 220 -15.56 -38.27 -7.21
CA GLY A 220 -14.73 -37.19 -7.75
C GLY A 220 -13.69 -36.67 -6.75
N TYR A 221 -13.15 -35.48 -7.02
CA TYR A 221 -12.23 -34.78 -6.11
C TYR A 221 -12.67 -33.33 -5.86
N THR A 222 -12.30 -32.82 -4.69
CA THR A 222 -12.36 -31.40 -4.32
C THR A 222 -11.00 -31.01 -3.72
N GLY A 223 -10.79 -29.74 -3.41
CA GLY A 223 -9.56 -29.33 -2.74
C GLY A 223 -9.37 -27.83 -2.54
N THR A 224 -8.22 -27.50 -1.95
CA THR A 224 -7.72 -26.14 -1.79
C THR A 224 -6.24 -26.05 -2.20
N MET A 225 -5.74 -24.83 -2.37
CA MET A 225 -4.32 -24.57 -2.59
C MET A 225 -3.82 -23.45 -1.67
N ASP A 226 -2.63 -23.63 -1.10
CA ASP A 226 -1.87 -22.56 -0.45
C ASP A 226 -0.78 -22.05 -1.40
N SER A 227 -0.59 -20.74 -1.46
CA SER A 227 0.63 -20.09 -1.97
C SER A 227 1.36 -19.49 -0.78
N LEU A 228 2.29 -20.28 -0.22
CA LEU A 228 2.95 -19.98 1.05
C LEU A 228 3.69 -18.65 0.99
N ASP A 229 4.45 -18.47 -0.09
CA ASP A 229 5.22 -17.26 -0.41
C ASP A 229 4.35 -16.06 -0.80
N GLN A 230 3.03 -16.16 -0.70
CA GLN A 230 2.09 -15.04 -0.83
C GLN A 230 1.15 -14.90 0.38
N GLY A 231 1.31 -15.74 1.42
CA GLY A 231 0.41 -15.77 2.59
C GLY A 231 -1.03 -16.20 2.27
N ALA A 232 -1.29 -16.64 1.04
CA ALA A 232 -2.62 -16.96 0.55
C ALA A 232 -2.91 -18.45 0.81
N ASN A 233 -3.70 -18.76 1.83
CA ASN A 233 -3.97 -20.13 2.27
C ASN A 233 -5.45 -20.51 2.00
N GLY A 234 -5.71 -21.78 1.73
CA GLY A 234 -7.07 -22.31 1.57
C GLY A 234 -7.80 -21.83 0.31
N LEU A 235 -7.08 -21.49 -0.77
CA LEU A 235 -7.69 -21.02 -2.02
C LEU A 235 -8.53 -22.14 -2.64
N GLU A 236 -9.85 -21.95 -2.72
CA GLU A 236 -10.77 -22.96 -3.23
C GLU A 236 -10.46 -23.35 -4.68
N LEU A 237 -10.40 -24.65 -4.94
CA LEU A 237 -10.28 -25.20 -6.29
C LEU A 237 -11.68 -25.36 -6.91
N ALA A 238 -11.79 -25.07 -8.21
CA ALA A 238 -12.97 -25.38 -9.01
C ALA A 238 -12.60 -26.29 -10.19
N ALA A 239 -13.60 -26.99 -10.74
CA ALA A 239 -13.44 -27.90 -11.88
C ALA A 239 -12.26 -28.89 -11.74
N VAL A 240 -12.11 -29.50 -10.55
CA VAL A 240 -11.07 -30.50 -10.26
C VAL A 240 -11.43 -31.80 -10.99
N THR A 241 -10.60 -32.20 -11.96
CA THR A 241 -10.85 -33.36 -12.84
C THR A 241 -9.64 -34.27 -12.92
N LEU A 242 -9.85 -35.59 -12.86
CA LEU A 242 -8.88 -36.60 -13.28
C LEU A 242 -9.56 -37.49 -14.34
N ASP A 243 -8.97 -37.57 -15.53
CA ASP A 243 -9.37 -38.52 -16.58
C ASP A 243 -8.16 -39.37 -17.01
N GLY A 244 -8.21 -40.66 -16.70
CA GLY A 244 -7.06 -41.57 -16.82
C GLY A 244 -5.86 -41.08 -15.99
N SER A 245 -4.90 -40.42 -16.65
CA SER A 245 -3.73 -39.77 -16.03
C SER A 245 -3.73 -38.24 -16.13
N GLU A 246 -4.67 -37.64 -16.85
CA GLU A 246 -4.74 -36.19 -17.06
C GLU A 246 -5.48 -35.52 -15.90
N PHE A 247 -4.81 -34.61 -15.21
CA PHE A 247 -5.32 -33.87 -14.06
C PHE A 247 -5.43 -32.37 -14.37
N SER A 248 -6.56 -31.76 -14.05
CA SER A 248 -6.75 -30.32 -14.21
C SER A 248 -7.61 -29.72 -13.09
N PHE A 249 -7.39 -28.44 -12.79
CA PHE A 249 -8.22 -27.65 -11.88
C PHE A 249 -8.12 -26.16 -12.24
N THR A 250 -9.05 -25.35 -11.72
CA THR A 250 -8.96 -23.88 -11.76
C THR A 250 -8.92 -23.31 -10.34
N VAL A 251 -8.32 -22.13 -10.20
CA VAL A 251 -8.31 -21.33 -8.97
C VAL A 251 -9.02 -20.01 -9.29
N PRO A 252 -10.35 -19.91 -9.10
CA PRO A 252 -11.15 -18.81 -9.63
C PRO A 252 -10.69 -17.43 -9.14
N VAL A 253 -10.36 -17.31 -7.85
CA VAL A 253 -9.88 -16.05 -7.25
C VAL A 253 -8.56 -15.56 -7.84
N ALA A 254 -7.73 -16.46 -8.35
CA ALA A 254 -6.45 -16.15 -9.01
C ALA A 254 -6.59 -15.96 -10.53
N SER A 255 -7.78 -16.20 -11.11
CA SER A 255 -7.99 -16.30 -12.57
C SER A 255 -7.00 -17.25 -13.25
N ALA A 256 -6.73 -18.40 -12.62
CA ALA A 256 -5.71 -19.36 -13.03
C ALA A 256 -6.26 -20.77 -13.28
N ARG A 257 -5.53 -21.55 -14.10
CA ARG A 257 -5.77 -22.98 -14.38
C ARG A 257 -4.47 -23.77 -14.23
N TYR A 258 -4.57 -25.02 -13.77
CA TYR A 258 -3.52 -26.01 -13.88
C TYR A 258 -3.93 -27.14 -14.83
N GLU A 259 -2.99 -27.59 -15.66
CA GLU A 259 -3.12 -28.74 -16.56
C GLU A 259 -1.87 -29.62 -16.44
N GLY A 260 -2.01 -30.88 -16.04
CA GLY A 260 -0.86 -31.77 -15.83
C GLY A 260 -1.20 -33.26 -15.94
N ARG A 261 -0.16 -34.08 -15.78
CA ARG A 261 -0.25 -35.53 -15.91
C ARG A 261 0.32 -36.22 -14.66
N LEU A 262 -0.50 -37.06 -14.05
CA LEU A 262 -0.16 -37.90 -12.89
C LEU A 262 0.75 -39.05 -13.31
N SER A 263 1.81 -39.30 -12.53
CA SER A 263 2.73 -40.43 -12.71
C SER A 263 2.09 -41.78 -12.35
N GLU A 264 2.57 -42.85 -12.98
CA GLU A 264 2.06 -44.22 -12.72
C GLU A 264 2.21 -44.66 -11.26
N ASP A 265 3.18 -44.10 -10.52
CA ASP A 265 3.42 -44.39 -9.11
C ASP A 265 2.63 -43.48 -8.14
N ALA A 266 1.77 -42.59 -8.65
CA ALA A 266 0.94 -41.65 -7.90
C ALA A 266 1.71 -40.70 -6.96
N ARG A 267 2.97 -40.38 -7.28
CA ARG A 267 3.83 -39.48 -6.48
C ARG A 267 4.16 -38.14 -7.12
N ARG A 268 3.96 -37.99 -8.43
CA ARG A 268 4.28 -36.77 -9.18
C ARG A 268 3.15 -36.39 -10.12
N ILE A 269 2.92 -35.09 -10.27
CA ILE A 269 2.09 -34.53 -11.32
C ILE A 269 2.95 -33.54 -12.10
N GLU A 270 3.22 -33.81 -13.38
CA GLU A 270 3.98 -32.91 -14.24
C GLU A 270 3.03 -32.12 -15.12
N GLY A 271 3.08 -30.79 -15.03
CA GLY A 271 2.10 -29.94 -15.68
C GLY A 271 2.52 -28.49 -15.83
N ARG A 272 1.54 -27.67 -16.17
CA ARG A 272 1.70 -26.26 -16.51
C ARG A 272 0.61 -25.43 -15.84
N TRP A 273 1.00 -24.26 -15.36
CA TRP A 273 0.16 -23.26 -14.71
C TRP A 273 -0.13 -22.14 -15.71
N LEU A 274 -1.41 -21.86 -15.94
CA LEU A 274 -1.90 -20.87 -16.90
C LEU A 274 -2.59 -19.74 -16.16
N GLN A 275 -2.07 -18.52 -16.26
CA GLN A 275 -2.60 -17.36 -15.54
C GLN A 275 -2.28 -16.05 -16.28
N SER A 276 -3.26 -15.17 -16.46
CA SER A 276 -3.09 -13.85 -17.10
C SER A 276 -2.41 -13.84 -18.49
N GLY A 277 -2.46 -14.95 -19.22
CA GLY A 277 -1.78 -15.14 -20.51
C GLY A 277 -0.36 -15.69 -20.43
N LEU A 278 0.16 -15.94 -19.21
CA LEU A 278 1.38 -16.68 -18.94
C LEU A 278 1.11 -18.19 -18.93
N GLU A 279 2.10 -18.99 -19.30
CA GLU A 279 2.11 -20.44 -19.23
C GLU A 279 3.46 -20.91 -18.66
N LEU A 280 3.43 -21.44 -17.43
CA LEU A 280 4.60 -21.69 -16.59
C LEU A 280 4.69 -23.19 -16.25
N PRO A 281 5.89 -23.82 -16.28
CA PRO A 281 6.04 -25.19 -15.84
C PRO A 281 5.79 -25.30 -14.31
N LEU A 282 5.01 -26.29 -13.90
CA LEU A 282 4.73 -26.57 -12.49
C LEU A 282 4.56 -28.08 -12.27
N ALA A 283 5.52 -28.66 -11.56
CA ALA A 283 5.42 -30.02 -11.04
C ALA A 283 4.96 -29.99 -9.58
N PHE A 284 4.05 -30.90 -9.23
CA PHE A 284 3.67 -31.21 -7.86
C PHE A 284 4.21 -32.58 -7.46
N GLU A 285 4.77 -32.69 -6.26
CA GLU A 285 5.25 -33.94 -5.65
C GLU A 285 4.42 -34.24 -4.40
N ARG A 286 4.00 -35.50 -4.21
CA ARG A 286 3.20 -35.92 -3.06
C ARG A 286 4.00 -35.71 -1.77
N SER A 287 3.42 -34.99 -0.80
CA SER A 287 4.15 -34.50 0.38
C SER A 287 3.31 -34.65 1.65
N GLU A 288 3.79 -35.48 2.59
CA GLU A 288 3.15 -35.68 3.90
C GLU A 288 3.42 -34.51 4.85
N GLU A 289 4.60 -33.88 4.76
CA GLU A 289 4.95 -32.65 5.46
C GLU A 289 5.25 -31.53 4.45
N PRO A 290 4.24 -30.73 4.05
CA PRO A 290 4.46 -29.61 3.15
C PRO A 290 5.42 -28.57 3.77
N PRO A 291 6.22 -27.87 2.94
CA PRO A 291 7.18 -26.88 3.41
C PRO A 291 6.47 -25.76 4.19
N LYS A 292 7.16 -25.19 5.18
CA LYS A 292 6.61 -24.13 6.04
C LYS A 292 7.54 -22.93 6.03
N LEU A 293 6.98 -21.72 6.11
CA LEU A 293 7.77 -20.51 6.28
C LEU A 293 8.24 -20.40 7.73
N SER A 294 9.54 -20.17 7.91
CA SER A 294 10.09 -19.77 9.21
C SER A 294 10.09 -18.25 9.31
N ARG A 295 9.40 -17.73 10.33
CA ARG A 295 9.23 -16.29 10.62
C ARG A 295 9.43 -16.06 12.13
N PRO A 296 10.67 -16.27 12.65
CA PRO A 296 10.92 -16.40 14.09
C PRO A 296 10.69 -15.11 14.90
N GLN A 297 10.60 -13.96 14.24
CA GLN A 297 10.29 -12.67 14.87
C GLN A 297 8.78 -12.43 15.08
N GLU A 298 7.90 -13.26 14.52
CA GLU A 298 6.46 -13.05 14.71
C GLU A 298 6.05 -13.23 16.17
N PRO A 299 5.44 -12.22 16.81
CA PRO A 299 5.01 -12.30 18.19
C PRO A 299 3.90 -13.34 18.34
N ARG A 300 3.95 -14.11 19.43
CA ARG A 300 2.96 -15.16 19.73
C ARG A 300 2.29 -14.89 21.09
N PRO A 301 1.00 -15.22 21.24
CA PRO A 301 0.31 -15.07 22.52
C PRO A 301 0.84 -16.08 23.57
N PRO A 302 0.75 -15.77 24.87
CA PRO A 302 0.20 -14.55 25.46
C PRO A 302 1.14 -13.33 25.28
N TYR A 303 0.60 -12.24 24.75
CA TYR A 303 1.35 -10.99 24.59
C TYR A 303 1.55 -10.29 25.95
N PRO A 304 2.65 -9.57 26.17
CA PRO A 304 2.87 -8.78 27.40
C PRO A 304 2.12 -7.43 27.38
N TYR A 305 1.11 -7.29 26.52
CA TYR A 305 0.33 -6.09 26.29
C TYR A 305 -1.10 -6.47 25.89
N ARG A 306 -2.04 -5.52 25.92
CA ARG A 306 -3.43 -5.75 25.52
C ARG A 306 -3.60 -5.53 24.02
N THR A 307 -4.55 -6.24 23.43
CA THR A 307 -4.97 -6.11 22.03
C THR A 307 -6.48 -5.91 21.98
N ALA A 308 -6.96 -4.97 21.16
CA ALA A 308 -8.38 -4.78 20.90
C ALA A 308 -8.61 -4.61 19.39
N ASP A 309 -9.54 -5.38 18.83
CA ASP A 309 -10.02 -5.12 17.47
C ASP A 309 -10.96 -3.92 17.48
N VAL A 310 -10.78 -3.04 16.50
CA VAL A 310 -11.42 -1.73 16.41
C VAL A 310 -12.02 -1.52 15.03
N ARG A 311 -13.06 -0.69 14.96
CA ARG A 311 -13.60 -0.16 13.70
C ARG A 311 -13.86 1.33 13.86
N PHE A 312 -13.57 2.10 12.82
CA PHE A 312 -13.77 3.55 12.81
C PHE A 312 -14.16 4.06 11.41
N PRO A 313 -15.05 5.08 11.32
CA PRO A 313 -15.42 5.68 10.05
C PRO A 313 -14.26 6.51 9.48
N SER A 314 -14.16 6.56 8.15
CA SER A 314 -13.29 7.47 7.41
C SER A 314 -14.15 8.45 6.58
N SER A 315 -13.95 8.50 5.26
CA SER A 315 -14.85 9.14 4.30
C SER A 315 -16.23 8.46 4.26
N GLU A 316 -17.20 9.12 3.61
CA GLU A 316 -18.57 8.61 3.50
C GLU A 316 -18.63 7.20 2.90
N GLY A 317 -19.31 6.27 3.58
CA GLY A 317 -19.39 4.85 3.21
C GLY A 317 -18.18 3.99 3.61
N VAL A 318 -17.06 4.58 4.02
CA VAL A 318 -15.83 3.86 4.42
C VAL A 318 -15.77 3.68 5.93
N THR A 319 -15.67 2.43 6.38
CA THR A 319 -15.37 2.04 7.75
C THR A 319 -14.15 1.14 7.73
N LEU A 320 -13.09 1.59 8.38
CA LEU A 320 -11.82 0.88 8.48
C LEU A 320 -11.87 -0.06 9.69
N ALA A 321 -11.29 -1.25 9.53
CA ALA A 321 -11.15 -2.25 10.57
C ALA A 321 -9.67 -2.47 10.89
N GLY A 322 -9.35 -2.70 12.16
CA GLY A 322 -7.97 -2.83 12.59
C GLY A 322 -7.82 -3.39 13.99
N THR A 323 -6.59 -3.37 14.49
CA THR A 323 -6.23 -3.82 15.83
C THR A 323 -5.38 -2.75 16.51
N LEU A 324 -5.81 -2.32 17.68
CA LEU A 324 -5.09 -1.42 18.58
C LEU A 324 -4.35 -2.23 19.64
N THR A 325 -3.03 -2.10 19.72
CA THR A 325 -2.22 -2.62 20.81
C THR A 325 -2.03 -1.55 21.89
N LEU A 326 -2.16 -1.94 23.15
CA LEU A 326 -2.06 -1.05 24.32
C LEU A 326 -1.04 -1.60 25.33
N PRO A 327 0.02 -0.85 25.67
CA PRO A 327 1.00 -1.27 26.68
C PRO A 327 0.38 -1.57 28.06
N PRO A 328 1.12 -2.22 28.97
CA PRO A 328 0.75 -2.32 30.39
C PRO A 328 0.50 -0.96 31.06
N GLY A 329 -0.34 -0.95 32.10
CA GLY A 329 -0.79 0.27 32.79
C GLY A 329 -2.11 0.82 32.24
N GLU A 330 -2.54 1.99 32.70
CA GLU A 330 -3.83 2.61 32.32
C GLU A 330 -3.70 3.67 31.21
N GLY A 331 -2.48 4.15 30.97
CA GLY A 331 -2.20 5.28 30.08
C GLY A 331 -2.24 6.63 30.80
N PRO A 332 -2.42 7.76 30.07
CA PRO A 332 -2.52 7.84 28.62
C PRO A 332 -1.16 7.56 27.93
N HIS A 333 -1.17 6.64 26.97
CA HIS A 333 0.02 6.21 26.24
C HIS A 333 0.27 7.13 25.03
N PRO A 334 1.53 7.44 24.68
CA PRO A 334 1.82 7.92 23.33
C PRO A 334 1.46 6.85 22.30
N ALA A 335 1.20 7.23 21.05
CA ALA A 335 0.74 6.29 20.03
C ALA A 335 1.35 6.50 18.64
N ALA A 336 1.37 5.42 17.86
CA ALA A 336 1.70 5.42 16.45
C ALA A 336 0.55 4.81 15.62
N VAL A 337 0.25 5.41 14.47
CA VAL A 337 -0.50 4.75 13.40
C VAL A 337 0.51 4.20 12.40
N LEU A 338 0.43 2.91 12.05
CA LEU A 338 1.23 2.35 10.95
C LEU A 338 0.45 2.48 9.63
N LEU A 339 1.13 2.86 8.55
CA LEU A 339 0.55 3.14 7.22
C LEU A 339 1.29 2.36 6.12
N SER A 340 0.55 1.51 5.41
CA SER A 340 1.04 0.46 4.49
C SER A 340 1.74 0.98 3.24
N GLY A 341 2.64 0.17 2.68
CA GLY A 341 3.14 0.34 1.32
C GLY A 341 2.11 0.00 0.24
N SER A 342 2.44 0.30 -1.02
CA SER A 342 1.50 0.21 -2.15
C SER A 342 0.90 -1.19 -2.37
N GLY A 343 -0.33 -1.21 -2.91
CA GLY A 343 -1.13 -2.42 -3.12
C GLY A 343 -2.15 -2.65 -2.01
N PRO A 344 -3.06 -3.63 -2.14
CA PRO A 344 -4.10 -3.89 -1.15
C PRO A 344 -3.51 -4.63 0.07
N GLN A 345 -3.13 -3.91 1.12
CA GLN A 345 -2.50 -4.49 2.31
C GLN A 345 -3.49 -4.78 3.44
N ASP A 346 -3.16 -5.79 4.24
CA ASP A 346 -3.76 -6.00 5.56
C ASP A 346 -3.04 -5.19 6.64
N ARG A 347 -3.61 -5.14 7.87
CA ARG A 347 -2.98 -4.46 9.01
C ARG A 347 -1.62 -5.01 9.46
N ASP A 348 -1.20 -6.17 8.94
CA ASP A 348 0.06 -6.83 9.27
C ASP A 348 1.16 -6.51 8.24
N GLU A 349 0.80 -5.86 7.13
CA GLU A 349 1.59 -5.63 5.90
C GLU A 349 2.13 -6.94 5.31
N THR A 350 1.25 -7.96 5.23
CA THR A 350 1.64 -9.33 4.89
C THR A 350 2.26 -9.45 3.48
N VAL A 351 3.58 -9.67 3.42
CA VAL A 351 4.35 -9.74 2.17
C VAL A 351 5.40 -10.87 2.22
N PHE A 352 5.37 -11.80 1.26
CA PHE A 352 6.15 -13.05 1.29
C PHE A 352 6.04 -13.83 2.61
N GLY A 353 4.86 -13.78 3.24
CA GLY A 353 4.61 -14.35 4.57
C GLY A 353 5.41 -13.73 5.71
N HIS A 354 6.10 -12.61 5.48
CA HIS A 354 6.52 -11.71 6.55
C HIS A 354 5.37 -10.79 6.93
N ARG A 355 5.37 -10.33 8.17
CA ARG A 355 4.36 -9.39 8.71
C ARG A 355 5.05 -8.21 9.40
N PRO A 356 5.65 -7.27 8.63
CA PRO A 356 6.48 -6.18 9.14
C PRO A 356 5.77 -5.36 10.21
N PHE A 357 4.49 -5.02 9.98
CA PHE A 357 3.74 -4.18 10.91
C PHE A 357 3.35 -4.91 12.19
N LEU A 358 3.20 -6.23 12.17
CA LEU A 358 3.00 -7.02 13.39
C LEU A 358 4.27 -7.01 14.26
N VAL A 359 5.44 -7.24 13.65
CA VAL A 359 6.74 -7.21 14.36
C VAL A 359 7.06 -5.81 14.88
N LEU A 360 6.83 -4.77 14.07
CA LEU A 360 7.02 -3.38 14.48
C LEU A 360 6.04 -2.97 15.60
N SER A 361 4.78 -3.42 15.54
CA SER A 361 3.78 -3.14 16.58
C SER A 361 4.13 -3.77 17.92
N ASP A 362 4.55 -5.04 17.96
CA ASP A 362 5.07 -5.67 19.17
C ASP A 362 6.26 -4.89 19.74
N ALA A 363 7.24 -4.58 18.88
CA ALA A 363 8.46 -3.89 19.26
C ALA A 363 8.22 -2.46 19.80
N LEU A 364 7.21 -1.74 19.29
CA LEU A 364 6.81 -0.42 19.80
C LEU A 364 5.95 -0.53 21.08
N THR A 365 5.05 -1.51 21.15
CA THR A 365 4.17 -1.71 22.32
C THR A 365 4.98 -2.13 23.56
N ARG A 366 6.02 -2.94 23.39
CA ARG A 366 6.99 -3.26 24.45
C ARG A 366 7.81 -2.04 24.91
N ARG A 367 7.94 -1.00 24.08
CA ARG A 367 8.59 0.29 24.41
C ARG A 367 7.60 1.33 24.97
N GLY A 368 6.36 0.94 25.29
CA GLY A 368 5.38 1.82 25.96
C GLY A 368 4.54 2.70 25.00
N ILE A 369 4.58 2.43 23.70
CA ILE A 369 3.84 3.17 22.66
C ILE A 369 2.64 2.32 22.21
N ALA A 370 1.43 2.86 22.27
CA ALA A 370 0.25 2.19 21.69
C ALA A 370 0.32 2.20 20.16
N VAL A 371 -0.10 1.12 19.49
CA VAL A 371 0.00 1.05 18.03
C VAL A 371 -1.35 0.69 17.42
N LEU A 372 -1.84 1.55 16.53
CA LEU A 372 -2.97 1.26 15.66
C LEU A 372 -2.46 0.78 14.31
N ARG A 373 -3.04 -0.33 13.85
CA ARG A 373 -2.88 -0.89 12.52
C ARG A 373 -4.26 -1.22 11.98
N PHE A 374 -4.51 -0.98 10.70
CA PHE A 374 -5.81 -1.21 10.07
C PHE A 374 -5.62 -1.81 8.67
N ASP A 375 -6.61 -2.56 8.21
CA ASP A 375 -6.65 -3.08 6.84
C ASP A 375 -7.00 -1.93 5.90
N ASP A 376 -6.36 -1.84 4.73
CA ASP A 376 -6.65 -0.76 3.78
C ASP A 376 -8.10 -0.76 3.30
N ARG A 377 -8.60 0.38 2.81
CA ARG A 377 -9.97 0.50 2.31
C ARG A 377 -10.31 -0.55 1.26
N GLY A 378 -11.41 -1.27 1.45
CA GLY A 378 -11.80 -2.40 0.60
C GLY A 378 -10.95 -3.67 0.75
N VAL A 379 -10.04 -3.74 1.74
CA VAL A 379 -9.18 -4.89 2.04
C VAL A 379 -9.52 -5.47 3.42
N GLY A 380 -9.30 -6.78 3.59
CA GLY A 380 -9.49 -7.46 4.87
C GLY A 380 -10.91 -7.30 5.42
N ALA A 381 -11.03 -6.62 6.56
CA ALA A 381 -12.31 -6.35 7.22
C ALA A 381 -12.81 -4.89 7.09
N SER A 382 -12.12 -4.06 6.28
CA SER A 382 -12.47 -2.67 5.97
C SER A 382 -13.43 -2.58 4.78
N THR A 383 -14.35 -1.61 4.79
CA THR A 383 -15.21 -1.31 3.63
C THR A 383 -14.54 -0.31 2.67
N GLY A 384 -15.13 -0.12 1.50
CA GLY A 384 -14.65 0.81 0.47
C GLY A 384 -14.30 0.10 -0.84
N ASP A 385 -13.63 0.82 -1.73
CA ASP A 385 -13.09 0.33 -3.00
C ASP A 385 -11.61 0.72 -3.06
N PHE A 386 -10.74 -0.29 -3.20
CA PHE A 386 -9.29 -0.08 -3.35
C PHE A 386 -8.93 0.36 -4.77
N ALA A 387 -9.60 -0.17 -5.80
CA ALA A 387 -9.24 0.05 -7.21
C ALA A 387 -9.57 1.47 -7.69
N ALA A 388 -10.54 2.12 -7.04
CA ALA A 388 -10.87 3.54 -7.24
C ALA A 388 -10.00 4.52 -6.45
N ALA A 389 -9.17 4.04 -5.50
CA ALA A 389 -8.45 4.87 -4.54
C ALA A 389 -7.16 5.52 -5.11
N THR A 390 -6.62 6.45 -4.32
CA THR A 390 -5.35 7.16 -4.53
C THR A 390 -4.65 7.37 -3.19
N SER A 391 -3.40 7.86 -3.18
CA SER A 391 -2.73 8.18 -1.92
C SER A 391 -3.42 9.31 -1.12
N GLU A 392 -4.18 10.22 -1.77
CA GLU A 392 -5.06 11.18 -1.07
C GLU A 392 -6.19 10.49 -0.30
N ASP A 393 -6.69 9.36 -0.81
CA ASP A 393 -7.73 8.56 -0.16
C ASP A 393 -7.18 7.86 1.08
N PHE A 394 -5.96 7.32 1.00
CA PHE A 394 -5.25 6.75 2.14
C PHE A 394 -4.84 7.83 3.15
N ALA A 395 -4.52 9.05 2.70
CA ALA A 395 -4.19 10.18 3.59
C ALA A 395 -5.41 10.66 4.41
N ARG A 396 -6.62 10.50 3.86
CA ARG A 396 -7.89 10.69 4.57
C ARG A 396 -8.17 9.55 5.56
N ASP A 397 -7.80 8.31 5.23
CA ASP A 397 -7.89 7.16 6.15
C ASP A 397 -6.91 7.28 7.33
N ALA A 398 -5.67 7.68 7.07
CA ALA A 398 -4.68 8.01 8.10
C ALA A 398 -5.15 9.15 9.01
N ALA A 399 -5.80 10.18 8.44
CA ALA A 399 -6.41 11.25 9.22
C ALA A 399 -7.57 10.74 10.11
N ALA A 400 -8.39 9.81 9.61
CA ALA A 400 -9.43 9.15 10.40
C ALA A 400 -8.85 8.29 11.53
N ALA A 401 -7.75 7.56 11.28
CA ALA A 401 -7.04 6.77 12.28
C ALA A 401 -6.49 7.62 13.44
N VAL A 402 -5.88 8.77 13.13
CA VAL A 402 -5.45 9.75 14.15
C VAL A 402 -6.66 10.30 14.92
N ALA A 403 -7.76 10.64 14.25
CA ALA A 403 -8.97 11.14 14.91
C ALA A 403 -9.61 10.09 15.84
N PHE A 404 -9.62 8.81 15.44
CA PHE A 404 -10.06 7.70 16.27
C PHE A 404 -9.19 7.52 17.53
N LEU A 405 -7.86 7.59 17.39
CA LEU A 405 -6.92 7.51 18.52
C LEU A 405 -7.11 8.66 19.51
N ARG A 406 -7.33 9.90 19.03
CA ARG A 406 -7.63 11.07 19.88
C ARG A 406 -8.91 10.92 20.71
N GLY A 407 -9.83 10.03 20.31
CA GLY A 407 -11.04 9.70 21.07
C GLY A 407 -10.83 8.67 22.19
N GLN A 408 -9.69 8.00 22.25
CA GLN A 408 -9.44 6.93 23.21
C GLN A 408 -8.87 7.46 24.54
N LYS A 409 -9.55 7.15 25.66
CA LYS A 409 -9.11 7.58 27.00
C LYS A 409 -7.74 7.04 27.44
N THR A 410 -7.29 5.95 26.85
CA THR A 410 -5.98 5.31 27.12
C THR A 410 -4.85 5.89 26.28
N ILE A 411 -5.12 6.85 25.39
CA ILE A 411 -4.15 7.46 24.47
C ILE A 411 -3.95 8.92 24.82
N ASP A 412 -2.72 9.40 24.67
CA ASP A 412 -2.37 10.80 24.83
C ASP A 412 -2.58 11.55 23.50
N PRO A 413 -3.58 12.44 23.38
CA PRO A 413 -3.85 13.16 22.14
C PRO A 413 -2.77 14.20 21.79
N ALA A 414 -1.78 14.47 22.64
CA ALA A 414 -0.62 15.30 22.33
C ALA A 414 0.57 14.50 21.79
N ARG A 415 0.53 13.14 21.82
CA ARG A 415 1.65 12.26 21.44
C ARG A 415 1.24 11.14 20.47
N ILE A 416 0.41 11.46 19.48
CA ILE A 416 0.05 10.54 18.37
C ILE A 416 0.87 10.90 17.13
N GLY A 417 1.64 9.96 16.58
CA GLY A 417 2.40 10.13 15.34
C GLY A 417 2.05 9.11 14.25
N LEU A 418 2.67 9.29 13.09
CA LEU A 418 2.49 8.45 11.91
C LEU A 418 3.79 7.71 11.58
N VAL A 419 3.70 6.44 11.19
CA VAL A 419 4.84 5.61 10.76
C VAL A 419 4.45 4.94 9.46
N GLY A 420 4.97 5.46 8.34
CA GLY A 420 4.62 5.01 7.01
C GLY A 420 5.74 4.24 6.33
N HIS A 421 5.42 3.17 5.62
CA HIS A 421 6.38 2.40 4.81
C HIS A 421 6.10 2.54 3.31
N SER A 422 7.13 2.76 2.50
CA SER A 422 7.02 2.88 1.04
C SER A 422 6.01 3.97 0.64
N GLU A 423 4.90 3.64 -0.04
CA GLU A 423 3.81 4.61 -0.28
C GLU A 423 3.24 5.20 1.03
N GLY A 424 3.10 4.41 2.09
CA GLY A 424 2.60 4.87 3.39
C GLY A 424 3.42 6.01 3.99
N ALA A 425 4.68 6.17 3.59
CA ALA A 425 5.50 7.33 3.94
C ALA A 425 5.01 8.61 3.23
N LEU A 426 4.56 8.51 1.97
CA LEU A 426 3.87 9.61 1.27
C LEU A 426 2.55 9.95 1.96
N VAL A 427 1.76 8.92 2.29
CA VAL A 427 0.51 9.07 3.05
C VAL A 427 0.76 9.78 4.38
N ALA A 428 1.80 9.39 5.12
CA ALA A 428 2.21 10.04 6.37
C ALA A 428 2.59 11.51 6.17
N ALA A 429 3.31 11.84 5.09
CA ALA A 429 3.68 13.22 4.76
C ALA A 429 2.45 14.07 4.39
N MET A 430 1.56 13.57 3.53
CA MET A 430 0.30 14.23 3.17
C MET A 430 -0.57 14.52 4.40
N THR A 431 -0.76 13.52 5.28
CA THR A 431 -1.57 13.68 6.49
C THR A 431 -0.92 14.64 7.51
N ALA A 432 0.42 14.67 7.62
CA ALA A 432 1.12 15.56 8.55
C ALA A 432 1.33 17.00 8.01
N ALA A 433 1.27 17.20 6.69
CA ALA A 433 1.28 18.51 6.06
C ALA A 433 0.03 19.35 6.43
N GLU A 434 -1.13 18.71 6.35
CA GLU A 434 -2.46 19.33 6.53
C GLU A 434 -2.99 19.21 7.98
N ARG A 435 -2.15 18.77 8.93
CA ARG A 435 -2.52 18.62 10.35
C ARG A 435 -1.47 19.19 11.30
N GLU A 436 -1.95 19.85 12.35
CA GLU A 436 -1.10 20.40 13.43
C GLU A 436 -1.14 19.55 14.70
N ASP A 437 -1.88 18.45 14.69
CA ASP A 437 -2.11 17.54 15.82
C ASP A 437 -1.48 16.13 15.64
N VAL A 438 -0.51 16.03 14.71
CA VAL A 438 0.39 14.89 14.53
C VAL A 438 1.73 15.22 15.20
N ALA A 439 2.12 14.43 16.20
CA ALA A 439 3.24 14.72 17.09
C ALA A 439 4.62 14.34 16.53
N PHE A 440 4.69 13.38 15.60
CA PHE A 440 5.91 12.96 14.89
C PHE A 440 5.56 12.20 13.61
N VAL A 441 6.53 12.09 12.69
CA VAL A 441 6.44 11.27 11.47
C VAL A 441 7.68 10.37 11.34
N VAL A 442 7.48 9.11 10.95
CA VAL A 442 8.54 8.23 10.48
C VAL A 442 8.25 7.78 9.03
N LEU A 443 9.23 7.96 8.16
CA LEU A 443 9.22 7.64 6.74
C LEU A 443 10.17 6.46 6.51
N ILE A 444 9.64 5.24 6.46
CA ILE A 444 10.39 4.00 6.23
C ILE A 444 10.42 3.73 4.72
N ALA A 445 11.61 3.66 4.12
CA ALA A 445 11.78 3.46 2.67
C ALA A 445 10.91 4.39 1.80
N GLY A 446 10.72 5.63 2.26
CA GLY A 446 9.78 6.59 1.66
C GLY A 446 10.34 7.31 0.44
N PRO A 447 9.55 7.54 -0.63
CA PRO A 447 9.99 8.34 -1.77
C PRO A 447 10.22 9.82 -1.41
N GLY A 448 11.29 10.38 -1.95
CA GLY A 448 11.63 11.80 -1.86
C GLY A 448 11.52 12.57 -3.18
N VAL A 449 11.34 11.85 -4.29
CA VAL A 449 11.16 12.39 -5.65
C VAL A 449 9.79 11.98 -6.22
N THR A 450 9.43 12.51 -7.38
CA THR A 450 8.19 12.14 -8.07
C THR A 450 8.10 10.64 -8.32
N GLY A 451 6.88 10.07 -8.35
CA GLY A 451 6.70 8.66 -8.73
C GLY A 451 7.25 8.36 -10.13
N ALA A 452 7.25 9.35 -11.03
CA ALA A 452 7.88 9.30 -12.35
C ALA A 452 9.40 9.07 -12.29
N ASP A 453 10.14 9.89 -11.54
CA ASP A 453 11.60 9.77 -11.43
C ASP A 453 12.03 8.58 -10.58
N LEU A 454 11.20 8.19 -9.61
CA LEU A 454 11.39 6.97 -8.83
C LEU A 454 11.29 5.71 -9.70
N LEU A 455 10.19 5.56 -10.46
CA LEU A 455 9.92 4.32 -11.21
C LEU A 455 11.00 4.04 -12.26
N VAL A 456 11.50 5.08 -12.95
CA VAL A 456 12.60 4.95 -13.93
C VAL A 456 13.88 4.39 -13.29
N GLU A 457 14.24 4.81 -12.07
CA GLU A 457 15.44 4.32 -11.38
C GLU A 457 15.21 2.98 -10.66
N GLN A 458 14.00 2.72 -10.16
CA GLN A 458 13.57 1.41 -9.65
C GLN A 458 13.68 0.33 -10.73
N THR A 459 13.09 0.56 -11.91
CA THR A 459 13.19 -0.36 -13.06
C THR A 459 14.64 -0.58 -13.48
N ALA A 460 15.47 0.47 -13.49
CA ALA A 460 16.89 0.36 -13.79
C ALA A 460 17.67 -0.51 -12.80
N ARG A 461 17.45 -0.33 -11.50
CA ARG A 461 18.17 -1.07 -10.45
C ARG A 461 17.73 -2.52 -10.35
N LEU A 462 16.45 -2.80 -10.52
CA LEU A 462 15.95 -4.17 -10.61
C LEU A 462 16.52 -4.89 -11.84
N ALA A 463 16.60 -4.22 -13.01
CA ALA A 463 17.25 -4.79 -14.20
C ALA A 463 18.76 -5.05 -13.98
N ALA A 464 19.48 -4.10 -13.37
CA ALA A 464 20.91 -4.26 -13.06
C ALA A 464 21.16 -5.41 -12.06
N ALA A 465 20.34 -5.52 -11.01
CA ALA A 465 20.42 -6.62 -10.03
C ALA A 465 20.01 -7.98 -10.63
N ALA A 466 19.18 -7.99 -11.66
CA ALA A 466 18.87 -9.18 -12.47
C ALA A 466 20.01 -9.60 -13.43
N GLY A 467 21.13 -8.87 -13.44
CA GLY A 467 22.28 -9.14 -14.30
C GLY A 467 22.18 -8.57 -15.73
N ALA A 468 21.27 -7.62 -15.99
CA ALA A 468 21.19 -6.96 -17.29
C ALA A 468 22.46 -6.16 -17.59
N ALA A 469 22.92 -6.21 -18.85
CA ALA A 469 24.04 -5.39 -19.31
C ALA A 469 23.66 -3.89 -19.24
N PRO A 470 24.63 -2.96 -19.06
CA PRO A 470 24.33 -1.52 -18.92
C PRO A 470 23.48 -0.94 -20.04
N GLU A 471 23.69 -1.38 -21.28
CA GLU A 471 22.89 -0.96 -22.44
C GLU A 471 21.41 -1.36 -22.31
N GLU A 472 21.11 -2.55 -21.77
CA GLU A 472 19.72 -2.99 -21.52
C GLU A 472 19.09 -2.26 -20.32
N VAL A 473 19.89 -1.90 -19.31
CA VAL A 473 19.46 -1.06 -18.19
C VAL A 473 19.07 0.34 -18.68
N ASP A 474 19.86 0.94 -19.58
CA ASP A 474 19.55 2.25 -20.13
C ASP A 474 18.42 2.23 -21.17
N LYS A 475 18.25 1.14 -21.93
CA LYS A 475 17.02 0.89 -22.72
C LYS A 475 15.78 0.77 -21.82
N ALA A 476 15.88 0.08 -20.68
CA ALA A 476 14.80 -0.02 -19.72
C ALA A 476 14.43 1.36 -19.12
N ARG A 477 15.42 2.18 -18.75
CA ARG A 477 15.20 3.58 -18.33
C ARG A 477 14.49 4.42 -19.39
N ALA A 478 14.91 4.29 -20.66
CA ALA A 478 14.32 5.05 -21.77
C ALA A 478 12.87 4.63 -22.02
N PHE A 479 12.59 3.33 -22.02
CA PHE A 479 11.24 2.79 -22.18
C PHE A 479 10.31 3.20 -21.03
N GLU A 480 10.75 3.07 -19.78
CA GLU A 480 9.96 3.48 -18.60
C GLU A 480 9.65 4.99 -18.65
N ARG A 481 10.59 5.82 -19.11
CA ARG A 481 10.35 7.26 -19.28
C ARG A 481 9.31 7.56 -20.35
N GLU A 482 9.36 6.92 -21.53
CA GLU A 482 8.30 7.10 -22.54
C GLU A 482 6.94 6.61 -22.04
N ALA A 483 6.89 5.48 -21.32
CA ALA A 483 5.65 4.98 -20.72
C ALA A 483 5.06 5.98 -19.72
N VAL A 484 5.87 6.54 -18.83
CA VAL A 484 5.48 7.56 -17.85
C VAL A 484 5.04 8.87 -18.52
N ASP A 485 5.79 9.37 -19.51
CA ASP A 485 5.43 10.59 -20.25
C ASP A 485 4.10 10.41 -21.01
N LEU A 486 3.87 9.23 -21.59
CA LEU A 486 2.63 8.87 -22.28
C LEU A 486 1.43 8.77 -21.32
N VAL A 487 1.63 8.26 -20.10
CA VAL A 487 0.61 8.27 -19.04
C VAL A 487 0.30 9.70 -18.59
N LEU A 488 1.32 10.48 -18.20
CA LEU A 488 1.15 11.82 -17.61
C LEU A 488 0.64 12.88 -18.60
N GLY A 489 1.05 12.78 -19.87
CA GLY A 489 0.58 13.66 -20.93
C GLY A 489 -0.89 13.44 -21.30
N ALA A 490 -1.40 12.22 -21.18
CA ALA A 490 -2.73 11.86 -21.63
C ALA A 490 -3.86 12.44 -20.74
N ARG A 491 -4.86 13.08 -21.37
CA ARG A 491 -6.02 13.70 -20.71
C ARG A 491 -7.29 13.55 -21.53
N GLY A 492 -8.45 13.51 -20.87
CA GLY A 492 -9.76 13.48 -21.53
C GLY A 492 -9.93 12.29 -22.49
N THR A 493 -10.42 12.56 -23.69
CA THR A 493 -10.61 11.57 -24.78
C THR A 493 -9.32 10.82 -25.14
N ASP A 494 -8.19 11.48 -24.99
CA ASP A 494 -6.91 11.02 -25.52
C ASP A 494 -6.31 9.92 -24.64
N ALA A 495 -6.82 9.75 -23.41
CA ALA A 495 -6.42 8.68 -22.49
C ALA A 495 -6.68 7.28 -23.03
N ALA A 496 -7.74 7.08 -23.82
CA ALA A 496 -8.00 5.79 -24.46
C ALA A 496 -6.94 5.46 -25.53
N ALA A 497 -6.60 6.44 -26.36
CA ALA A 497 -5.59 6.31 -27.43
C ALA A 497 -4.15 6.21 -26.88
N ALA A 498 -3.84 6.93 -25.79
CA ALA A 498 -2.56 6.85 -25.13
C ALA A 498 -2.35 5.50 -24.43
N ARG A 499 -3.37 4.95 -23.77
CA ARG A 499 -3.34 3.60 -23.19
C ARG A 499 -3.21 2.53 -24.27
N GLU A 500 -3.90 2.69 -25.40
CA GLU A 500 -3.76 1.83 -26.58
C GLU A 500 -2.33 1.86 -27.14
N ARG A 501 -1.75 3.04 -27.33
CA ARG A 501 -0.34 3.19 -27.75
C ARG A 501 0.62 2.51 -26.77
N LEU A 502 0.38 2.65 -25.47
CA LEU A 502 1.19 2.02 -24.43
C LEU A 502 1.10 0.49 -24.48
N ALA A 503 -0.09 -0.06 -24.73
CA ALA A 503 -0.27 -1.51 -24.92
C ALA A 503 0.48 -2.03 -26.16
N SER A 504 0.54 -1.27 -27.26
CA SER A 504 1.36 -1.64 -28.43
C SER A 504 2.86 -1.59 -28.11
N LEU A 505 3.37 -0.50 -27.51
CA LEU A 505 4.77 -0.37 -27.12
C LEU A 505 5.23 -1.48 -26.15
N LEU A 506 4.37 -1.85 -25.20
CA LEU A 506 4.61 -2.98 -24.29
C LEU A 506 4.63 -4.32 -25.04
N ALA A 507 3.70 -4.55 -25.97
CA ALA A 507 3.68 -5.79 -26.77
C ALA A 507 4.91 -5.91 -27.69
N GLU A 508 5.33 -4.81 -28.33
CA GLU A 508 6.55 -4.70 -29.14
C GLU A 508 7.79 -5.01 -28.29
N ARG A 509 7.96 -4.36 -27.13
CA ARG A 509 9.10 -4.56 -26.22
C ARG A 509 9.22 -6.01 -25.72
N LEU A 510 8.11 -6.72 -25.57
CA LEU A 510 8.05 -8.14 -25.21
C LEU A 510 8.29 -9.08 -26.41
N ALA A 511 7.90 -8.68 -27.63
CA ALA A 511 8.19 -9.42 -28.86
C ALA A 511 9.69 -9.37 -29.22
N GLU A 512 10.38 -8.26 -28.92
CA GLU A 512 11.85 -8.13 -29.09
C GLU A 512 12.67 -8.81 -27.98
N MET A 513 12.05 -9.13 -26.83
CA MET A 513 12.74 -9.72 -25.69
C MET A 513 13.28 -11.13 -26.00
N PRO A 514 14.52 -11.49 -25.58
CA PRO A 514 15.08 -12.83 -25.75
C PRO A 514 14.16 -13.94 -25.22
N PRO A 515 14.06 -15.11 -25.89
CA PRO A 515 13.21 -16.23 -25.47
C PRO A 515 13.43 -16.63 -24.00
N ASP A 516 14.67 -16.65 -23.55
CA ASP A 516 15.09 -16.95 -22.18
C ASP A 516 14.51 -15.99 -21.14
N GLN A 517 14.45 -14.70 -21.46
CA GLN A 517 13.84 -13.67 -20.60
C GLN A 517 12.31 -13.75 -20.65
N ARG A 518 11.72 -14.05 -21.82
CA ARG A 518 10.29 -14.36 -21.94
C ARG A 518 9.89 -15.57 -21.10
N ARG A 519 10.65 -16.67 -21.15
CA ARG A 519 10.47 -17.86 -20.29
C ARG A 519 10.53 -17.48 -18.82
N ALA A 520 11.52 -16.68 -18.41
CA ALA A 520 11.63 -16.20 -17.03
C ALA A 520 10.42 -15.36 -16.59
N MET A 521 9.77 -14.64 -17.51
CA MET A 521 8.50 -13.92 -17.27
C MET A 521 7.24 -14.79 -17.40
N GLY A 522 7.37 -16.08 -17.74
CA GLY A 522 6.23 -17.00 -17.97
C GLY A 522 5.54 -16.85 -19.32
N LEU A 523 6.13 -16.14 -20.29
CA LEU A 523 5.59 -15.99 -21.64
C LEU A 523 5.96 -17.23 -22.48
N PRO A 524 5.01 -17.88 -23.20
CA PRO A 524 5.28 -19.14 -23.90
C PRO A 524 6.35 -19.02 -25.01
N GLU A 525 7.17 -20.06 -25.18
CA GLU A 525 8.28 -20.05 -26.16
C GLU A 525 7.80 -19.96 -27.62
N HIS A 526 6.79 -20.75 -27.95
CA HIS A 526 6.23 -20.94 -29.29
C HIS A 526 4.71 -21.02 -29.15
N GLY A 527 3.95 -20.48 -30.10
CA GLY A 527 2.48 -20.53 -30.03
C GLY A 527 1.85 -19.61 -28.98
N ALA A 528 2.65 -18.76 -28.30
CA ALA A 528 2.15 -17.53 -27.71
C ALA A 528 1.49 -16.70 -28.83
N THR A 529 0.18 -16.86 -29.00
CA THR A 529 -0.58 -16.06 -29.97
C THR A 529 -0.30 -14.58 -29.74
N GLU A 530 -0.28 -13.77 -30.79
CA GLU A 530 -0.07 -12.32 -30.66
C GLU A 530 -1.04 -11.72 -29.62
N GLY A 531 -2.28 -12.24 -29.60
CA GLY A 531 -3.31 -11.95 -28.60
C GLY A 531 -2.94 -12.26 -27.13
N ALA A 532 -2.02 -13.19 -26.83
CA ALA A 532 -1.58 -13.47 -25.46
C ALA A 532 -0.62 -12.39 -24.95
N ILE A 533 0.44 -12.08 -25.70
CA ILE A 533 1.37 -10.98 -25.43
C ILE A 533 0.59 -9.65 -25.38
N ARG A 534 -0.33 -9.45 -26.34
CA ARG A 534 -1.18 -8.27 -26.42
C ARG A 534 -2.11 -8.12 -25.22
N ARG A 535 -2.79 -9.18 -24.75
CA ARG A 535 -3.63 -9.11 -23.53
C ARG A 535 -2.82 -8.77 -22.27
N PHE A 536 -1.61 -9.34 -22.14
CA PHE A 536 -0.72 -8.98 -21.04
C PHE A 536 -0.33 -7.49 -21.10
N ALA A 537 0.06 -7.01 -22.29
CA ALA A 537 0.40 -5.61 -22.51
C ALA A 537 -0.78 -4.65 -22.29
N GLU A 538 -2.00 -5.03 -22.67
CA GLU A 538 -3.24 -4.29 -22.38
C GLU A 538 -3.53 -4.20 -20.88
N ALA A 539 -3.32 -5.29 -20.12
CA ALA A 539 -3.49 -5.31 -18.67
C ALA A 539 -2.46 -4.41 -17.97
N GLN A 540 -1.18 -4.50 -18.36
CA GLN A 540 -0.11 -3.62 -17.85
C GLN A 540 -0.40 -2.15 -18.17
N ALA A 541 -0.79 -1.83 -19.41
CA ALA A 541 -1.18 -0.47 -19.79
C ALA A 541 -2.41 0.03 -19.01
N ALA A 542 -3.39 -0.83 -18.71
CA ALA A 542 -4.53 -0.48 -17.87
C ALA A 542 -4.14 -0.20 -16.41
N GLN A 543 -3.19 -0.95 -15.85
CA GLN A 543 -2.65 -0.70 -14.50
C GLN A 543 -1.95 0.66 -14.42
N LEU A 544 -1.09 0.98 -15.39
CA LEU A 544 -0.38 2.26 -15.48
C LEU A 544 -1.34 3.46 -15.67
N PHE A 545 -2.54 3.23 -16.23
CA PHE A 545 -3.60 4.23 -16.37
C PHE A 545 -4.63 4.26 -15.22
N SER A 546 -4.48 3.45 -14.17
CA SER A 546 -5.37 3.46 -13.00
C SER A 546 -5.32 4.78 -12.22
N PRO A 547 -6.37 5.13 -11.43
CA PRO A 547 -6.40 6.37 -10.65
C PRO A 547 -5.19 6.51 -9.73
N TRP A 548 -4.88 5.44 -8.99
CA TRP A 548 -3.71 5.32 -8.12
C TRP A 548 -2.41 5.61 -8.87
N PHE A 549 -2.13 4.87 -9.95
CA PHE A 549 -0.83 4.95 -10.63
C PHE A 549 -0.61 6.32 -11.28
N ARG A 550 -1.68 6.90 -11.85
CA ARG A 550 -1.66 8.25 -12.41
C ARG A 550 -1.47 9.34 -11.35
N PHE A 551 -2.00 9.16 -10.15
CA PHE A 551 -1.73 10.05 -9.03
C PHE A 551 -0.27 9.93 -8.58
N PHE A 552 0.18 8.71 -8.30
CA PHE A 552 1.54 8.40 -7.81
C PHE A 552 2.64 8.95 -8.73
N LEU A 553 2.53 8.76 -10.04
CA LEU A 553 3.48 9.30 -11.02
C LEU A 553 3.53 10.83 -11.05
N ALA A 554 2.39 11.50 -10.81
CA ALA A 554 2.25 12.95 -10.92
C ALA A 554 2.54 13.70 -9.61
N TYR A 555 2.50 13.00 -8.48
CA TYR A 555 2.67 13.59 -7.15
C TYR A 555 4.16 13.89 -6.85
N ASP A 556 4.39 15.04 -6.22
CA ASP A 556 5.70 15.48 -5.74
C ASP A 556 5.72 15.45 -4.19
N PRO A 557 6.46 14.49 -3.56
CA PRO A 557 6.58 14.43 -2.11
C PRO A 557 7.15 15.68 -1.47
N ALA A 558 7.99 16.44 -2.19
CA ALA A 558 8.55 17.69 -1.67
C ALA A 558 7.47 18.75 -1.41
N SER A 559 6.31 18.67 -2.07
CA SER A 559 5.20 19.62 -1.87
C SER A 559 4.58 19.55 -0.48
N ASP A 560 4.55 18.36 0.15
CA ASP A 560 4.02 18.15 1.50
C ASP A 560 5.11 18.02 2.57
N LEU A 561 6.26 17.41 2.25
CA LEU A 561 7.41 17.38 3.17
C LEU A 561 7.82 18.81 3.61
N LYS A 562 7.72 19.80 2.72
CA LYS A 562 7.95 21.22 3.01
C LYS A 562 6.90 21.89 3.91
N LYS A 563 5.80 21.22 4.25
CA LYS A 563 4.74 21.72 5.15
C LYS A 563 4.80 21.10 6.56
N ILE A 564 5.56 20.02 6.76
CA ILE A 564 5.58 19.28 8.03
C ILE A 564 6.14 20.15 9.16
N ARG A 565 5.43 20.15 10.30
CA ARG A 565 5.72 20.98 11.48
C ARG A 565 6.33 20.20 12.66
N CYS A 566 6.12 18.89 12.71
CA CYS A 566 6.56 18.01 13.79
C CYS A 566 7.86 17.27 13.43
N PRO A 567 8.56 16.66 14.41
CA PRO A 567 9.81 15.94 14.17
C PRO A 567 9.65 14.79 13.17
N VAL A 568 10.68 14.60 12.33
CA VAL A 568 10.68 13.57 11.27
C VAL A 568 11.90 12.65 11.35
N LEU A 569 11.69 11.34 11.23
CA LEU A 569 12.72 10.37 10.89
C LEU A 569 12.49 9.83 9.48
N ALA A 570 13.43 10.00 8.57
CA ALA A 570 13.48 9.23 7.33
C ALA A 570 14.53 8.13 7.44
N VAL A 571 14.17 6.89 7.10
CA VAL A 571 15.03 5.71 7.26
C VAL A 571 14.86 4.73 6.11
N SER A 572 15.94 4.40 5.41
CA SER A 572 15.94 3.42 4.31
C SER A 572 17.08 2.42 4.45
N GLY A 573 16.88 1.22 3.90
CA GLY A 573 17.95 0.23 3.75
C GLY A 573 18.97 0.67 2.70
N GLU A 574 20.24 0.36 2.91
CA GLU A 574 21.31 0.66 1.96
C GLU A 574 21.19 -0.10 0.63
N LEU A 575 20.64 -1.31 0.66
CA LEU A 575 20.40 -2.18 -0.48
C LEU A 575 18.95 -2.04 -1.01
N ASP A 576 18.24 -0.96 -0.68
CA ASP A 576 16.91 -0.73 -1.23
C ASP A 576 17.00 -0.41 -2.74
N LEU A 577 16.50 -1.35 -3.56
CA LEU A 577 16.38 -1.21 -5.02
C LEU A 577 15.00 -0.70 -5.46
N GLN A 578 14.03 -0.63 -4.54
CA GLN A 578 12.65 -0.23 -4.82
C GLN A 578 12.43 1.27 -4.55
N VAL A 579 12.98 1.79 -3.45
CA VAL A 579 13.03 3.23 -3.15
C VAL A 579 14.47 3.65 -2.84
N PRO A 580 15.30 3.90 -3.88
CA PRO A 580 16.74 3.98 -3.72
C PRO A 580 17.20 5.07 -2.72
N PRO A 581 18.04 4.73 -1.72
CA PRO A 581 18.32 5.62 -0.60
C PRO A 581 19.15 6.84 -1.02
N ASP A 582 20.04 6.68 -2.00
CA ASP A 582 20.89 7.71 -2.59
C ASP A 582 20.13 8.67 -3.51
N GLN A 583 18.98 8.26 -4.05
CA GLN A 583 18.04 9.14 -4.75
C GLN A 583 17.11 9.86 -3.77
N ASN A 584 16.52 9.12 -2.82
CA ASN A 584 15.34 9.58 -2.07
C ASN A 584 15.69 10.26 -0.75
N LEU A 585 16.68 9.78 0.02
CA LEU A 585 17.05 10.39 1.31
C LEU A 585 17.60 11.82 1.16
N PRO A 586 18.43 12.16 0.15
CA PRO A 586 18.85 13.55 -0.07
C PRO A 586 17.70 14.47 -0.48
N ALA A 587 16.73 13.98 -1.25
CA ALA A 587 15.56 14.76 -1.65
C ALA A 587 14.63 15.05 -0.46
N ILE A 588 14.39 14.04 0.41
CA ILE A 588 13.68 14.23 1.68
C ILE A 588 14.44 15.25 2.57
N ALA A 589 15.76 15.11 2.72
CA ALA A 589 16.56 16.04 3.50
C ALA A 589 16.46 17.49 2.99
N ALA A 590 16.46 17.69 1.67
CA ALA A 590 16.29 19.01 1.06
C ALA A 590 14.90 19.60 1.30
N ALA A 591 13.83 18.80 1.18
CA ALA A 591 12.47 19.25 1.46
C ALA A 591 12.27 19.59 2.95
N LEU A 592 12.77 18.76 3.87
CA LEU A 592 12.71 19.00 5.32
C LEU A 592 13.60 20.17 5.76
N ALA A 593 14.68 20.50 5.02
CA ALA A 593 15.49 21.68 5.29
C ALA A 593 14.73 23.01 5.04
N GLU A 594 13.75 23.00 4.13
CA GLU A 594 12.84 24.14 3.88
C GLU A 594 11.64 24.16 4.85
N ALA A 595 11.22 23.01 5.37
CA ALA A 595 10.01 22.83 6.19
C ALA A 595 9.95 23.67 7.49
N PRO A 596 8.78 23.83 8.12
CA PRO A 596 8.65 24.41 9.47
C PRO A 596 9.33 23.62 10.60
N ALA A 597 9.40 22.28 10.51
CA ALA A 597 9.98 21.41 11.53
C ALA A 597 11.45 21.78 11.89
N ASP A 598 11.77 21.84 13.20
CA ASP A 598 13.11 22.20 13.70
C ASP A 598 14.02 21.00 14.00
N ASP A 599 13.46 19.81 14.21
CA ASP A 599 14.18 18.53 14.36
C ASP A 599 13.83 17.55 13.23
N TRP A 600 14.84 17.03 12.54
CA TRP A 600 14.70 15.90 11.64
C TRP A 600 15.97 15.06 11.54
N THR A 601 15.79 13.76 11.35
CA THR A 601 16.86 12.77 11.20
C THR A 601 16.68 12.00 9.89
N VAL A 602 17.77 11.81 9.16
CA VAL A 602 17.84 11.01 7.94
C VAL A 602 18.89 9.92 8.16
N ALA A 603 18.51 8.65 8.00
CA ALA A 603 19.36 7.50 8.32
C ALA A 603 19.37 6.46 7.18
N GLN A 604 20.57 6.09 6.73
CA GLN A 604 20.77 4.97 5.81
C GLN A 604 21.33 3.77 6.59
N LEU A 605 20.62 2.63 6.57
CA LEU A 605 20.97 1.45 7.35
C LEU A 605 21.78 0.44 6.50
N PRO A 606 23.09 0.22 6.79
CA PRO A 606 23.95 -0.62 5.97
C PRO A 606 23.47 -2.07 5.85
N GLY A 607 23.59 -2.66 4.65
CA GLY A 607 23.24 -4.05 4.39
C GLY A 607 21.74 -4.42 4.49
N LEU A 608 20.83 -3.46 4.68
CA LEU A 608 19.39 -3.72 4.74
C LEU A 608 18.70 -3.44 3.41
N ASN A 609 17.63 -4.18 3.07
CA ASN A 609 16.80 -3.99 1.88
C ASN A 609 15.60 -3.04 2.12
N HIS A 610 14.66 -2.97 1.16
CA HIS A 610 13.42 -2.17 1.23
C HIS A 610 12.62 -2.43 2.53
N LEU A 611 12.39 -3.70 2.86
CA LEU A 611 11.65 -4.15 4.06
C LEU A 611 12.48 -4.01 5.36
N LEU A 612 13.64 -3.35 5.29
CA LEU A 612 14.65 -3.26 6.35
C LEU A 612 15.11 -4.63 6.90
N GLN A 613 15.09 -5.67 6.08
CA GLN A 613 15.70 -6.98 6.38
C GLN A 613 17.19 -6.98 6.01
N THR A 614 18.00 -7.74 6.73
CA THR A 614 19.40 -8.02 6.36
C THR A 614 19.44 -8.81 5.05
N ALA A 615 20.14 -8.28 4.04
CA ALA A 615 20.07 -8.75 2.66
C ALA A 615 21.46 -8.85 1.99
N ALA A 616 21.54 -9.56 0.85
CA ALA A 616 22.79 -9.72 0.10
C ALA A 616 22.84 -8.81 -1.14
N THR A 617 21.76 -8.81 -1.93
CA THR A 617 21.59 -7.93 -3.11
C THR A 617 20.51 -6.87 -2.91
N GLY A 618 19.57 -7.11 -1.99
CA GLY A 618 18.38 -6.28 -1.82
C GLY A 618 17.24 -6.55 -2.80
N SER A 619 17.45 -7.46 -3.76
CA SER A 619 16.43 -7.90 -4.72
C SER A 619 15.19 -8.46 -4.00
N PRO A 620 13.95 -8.13 -4.45
CA PRO A 620 12.72 -8.76 -3.96
C PRO A 620 12.70 -10.29 -4.07
N ALA A 621 13.50 -10.86 -4.97
CA ALA A 621 13.68 -12.31 -5.07
C ALA A 621 14.33 -12.94 -3.82
N GLU A 622 14.89 -12.16 -2.88
CA GLU A 622 15.41 -12.65 -1.59
C GLU A 622 14.31 -12.83 -0.53
N TYR A 623 13.18 -12.13 -0.63
CA TYR A 623 12.20 -12.02 0.48
C TYR A 623 11.60 -13.38 0.88
N SER A 624 11.34 -14.29 -0.06
CA SER A 624 10.86 -15.65 0.26
C SER A 624 11.90 -16.55 0.97
N ARG A 625 13.20 -16.20 0.88
CA ARG A 625 14.32 -16.96 1.47
C ARG A 625 14.82 -16.41 2.80
N ILE A 626 14.65 -15.12 3.06
CA ILE A 626 15.00 -14.49 4.33
C ILE A 626 14.01 -14.97 5.41
N GLU A 627 14.48 -15.21 6.65
CA GLU A 627 13.61 -15.51 7.80
C GLU A 627 13.33 -14.27 8.67
N GLU A 628 14.27 -13.33 8.71
CA GLU A 628 14.13 -12.03 9.37
C GLU A 628 13.02 -11.19 8.70
N THR A 629 12.08 -10.68 9.49
CA THR A 629 10.97 -9.83 9.02
C THR A 629 11.37 -8.35 9.02
N ILE A 630 12.06 -7.89 10.08
CA ILE A 630 12.70 -6.56 10.15
C ILE A 630 13.99 -6.71 10.97
N SER A 631 15.10 -6.13 10.53
CA SER A 631 16.36 -6.16 11.27
C SER A 631 16.22 -5.56 12.67
N PRO A 632 16.75 -6.19 13.74
CA PRO A 632 16.81 -5.61 15.09
C PRO A 632 17.39 -4.19 15.10
N THR A 633 18.39 -3.91 14.25
CA THR A 633 18.99 -2.58 14.07
C THR A 633 17.95 -1.55 13.64
N ALA A 634 17.05 -1.90 12.71
CA ALA A 634 15.96 -1.02 12.27
C ALA A 634 14.91 -0.83 13.37
N LEU A 635 14.54 -1.90 14.08
CA LEU A 635 13.59 -1.84 15.21
C LEU A 635 14.11 -0.96 16.35
N ASP A 636 15.42 -0.96 16.63
CA ASP A 636 16.04 -0.08 17.63
C ASP A 636 16.22 1.37 17.15
N VAL A 637 16.56 1.59 15.86
CA VAL A 637 16.62 2.95 15.28
C VAL A 637 15.23 3.61 15.30
N ILE A 638 14.20 2.93 14.79
CA ILE A 638 12.83 3.45 14.72
C ILE A 638 12.23 3.55 16.13
N GLY A 639 12.19 2.44 16.87
CA GLY A 639 11.57 2.39 18.20
C GLY A 639 12.28 3.26 19.22
N GLY A 640 13.62 3.33 19.17
CA GLY A 640 14.41 4.23 20.01
C GLY A 640 14.27 5.70 19.63
N TRP A 641 14.05 6.03 18.35
CA TRP A 641 13.76 7.40 17.92
C TRP A 641 12.37 7.84 18.37
N ILE A 642 11.33 7.03 18.14
CA ILE A 642 9.96 7.36 18.58
C ILE A 642 9.94 7.52 20.11
N ALA A 643 10.52 6.58 20.86
CA ALA A 643 10.55 6.63 22.32
C ALA A 643 11.17 7.93 22.88
N ARG A 644 12.17 8.53 22.20
CA ARG A 644 12.75 9.83 22.59
C ARG A 644 11.81 11.00 22.32
N HIS A 645 11.08 10.99 21.20
CA HIS A 645 10.14 12.06 20.83
C HIS A 645 8.77 11.91 21.51
N THR A 646 8.49 10.76 22.12
CA THR A 646 7.27 10.49 22.89
C THR A 646 7.49 10.35 24.40
N ALA A 647 8.72 10.49 24.88
CA ALA A 647 9.01 10.59 26.31
C ALA A 647 8.18 11.72 26.93
N ALA A 648 7.67 11.51 28.14
CA ALA A 648 7.15 12.64 28.91
C ALA A 648 8.33 13.56 29.20
N GLY A 649 8.23 14.84 28.81
CA GLY A 649 9.27 15.81 29.12
C GLY A 649 9.36 15.99 30.64
N ASP A 650 10.55 15.78 31.20
CA ASP A 650 10.83 16.11 32.60
C ASP A 650 10.52 17.60 32.83
N GLY A 651 9.52 17.87 33.67
CA GLY A 651 9.01 19.22 33.88
C GLY A 651 10.01 20.11 34.62
N SER A 652 10.68 20.99 33.87
CA SER A 652 11.64 21.99 34.36
C SER A 652 11.01 23.38 34.51
#